data_AF-A0A955BZN6-F1
#
_entry.id   AF-A0A955BZN6-F1
#
_cell.length_a   1.000
_cell.length_b   1.000
_cell.length_c   1.000
_cell.angle_alpha   90.00
_cell.angle_beta   90.00
_cell.angle_gamma   90.00
#
_symmetry.space_group_name_H-M   'P 1'
#
loop_
_entity.id
_entity.type
_entity.pdbx_description
1 polymer ?
#
loop_
_entity_poly.entity_id
_entity_poly.type
_entity_poly.pdbx_seq_one_letter_code
_entity_poly.pdbx_strand_id
1 'polypeptide(L)'
;MLTRLTTFGFVLLAAVAACAQPSNDDCVNAIGYTCGQMILVDLSDATIAPTEPAPACARPGAMLSGAVWYRFRANSGSIRLSTCASDGGDAVMTLYGSRCNSLFPLACNEDDCGLLPEFCFSNLFVGNTYYIQIAAHAGSEGLYVLDSDCNCVSGACCFTDGSCEVISPAHCATKGGAYAGDSVSCGGANCDIGACCLHDGSCVFREPLECENEDGVFQGRGSDCFEVACPQPPDNDACIGAIGLTCGMPIQVDLAEYTLNGGPIFICGSEDDRAAWFRFTAAGDSARISTCATPGLVDTTLSLWTACTALRDCDEDAGDLNDVVCPPQRSLLCATGLLPGTEYFVRVGMHDALSTSSLVTVQLDCECPVGACCFRDGRCELRARVDCPLDPNGPYLSYQGDGSVCADCPAHDNDACADALFLNCGESAIAHMDLAQREFDDPLGACVDAGFVGSLWYRFLAEDTSAVVTLCGDQPRSAEVSAYRGVCGALQPLRCARLDCDSGTSLCLPALELGEIVYLQVTVNDDAARQDYTLTIACPCDVGACCLPDGSCVEAVTRPRCEEPNSLSGVWGGPQSQCSAATCGNYPDDCASAIFCDVIPAHFVNTTAFATSDNVPSGCGVGVISPGVWYSVLGDGGEMTVSTCHPASDIDTRISVYCGDCDALTCIASNDDSTTGGAACDLRGQRRLSMVSFCTQFGAEYYAMVHGVGGTGRFELTVTGGVSCAGSATLCEPVGACCLGGTCELTTQAGCGLLGGVFAGVGTACGERWPSADGFIGSPAPFIDISSTGTLITAISSADDAGVVIPIGFSFTFYNQPFVNIGVSSNGYMSFGTDLDDASNDTIPNSTRTPDGFIAPLWDDLSARDAFAGIYREVRGVAPDRQLIVQWNKLPQAADEGNLNAAMTFEAILYESDSSIEFRYLQLATPSSPTDWTIGIESPDGVEGVAIAQSALQVGLAWRLEQPLSEDPCEDAQPCEDIDGNGFVDLADLAAILARFGSREGDPQYDARADFNHDGFVNLADLAGLLAHFGVACP
;
A
#
# COMPACT_ATOMS: atom_id res chain seq x y z
N MET A 1 71.26 29.73 52.96
CA MET A 1 70.65 31.08 52.87
C MET A 1 69.59 30.99 51.77
N LEU A 2 68.29 31.00 52.11
CA LEU A 2 67.41 32.20 52.07
C LEU A 2 67.45 32.85 50.66
N THR A 3 66.37 33.06 49.89
CA THR A 3 64.92 33.11 50.17
C THR A 3 64.10 33.20 48.87
N ARG A 4 62.91 32.59 48.88
CA ARG A 4 61.62 32.90 48.22
C ARG A 4 61.55 33.92 47.05
N LEU A 5 60.94 33.48 45.94
CA LEU A 5 59.76 34.10 45.32
C LEU A 5 59.07 33.09 44.38
N THR A 6 57.78 32.83 44.63
CA THR A 6 56.85 31.99 43.87
C THR A 6 56.12 32.82 42.82
N THR A 7 56.02 32.36 41.56
CA THR A 7 55.04 32.87 40.59
C THR A 7 54.69 31.77 39.58
N PHE A 8 53.38 31.63 39.31
CA PHE A 8 52.74 30.64 38.43
C PHE A 8 53.24 30.70 36.98
N GLY A 9 53.42 29.53 36.35
CA GLY A 9 53.54 29.38 34.90
C GLY A 9 52.70 28.19 34.47
N PHE A 10 51.49 28.48 33.98
CA PHE A 10 50.60 27.51 33.34
C PHE A 10 51.28 26.95 32.09
N VAL A 11 51.29 25.61 31.97
CA VAL A 11 51.54 24.93 30.70
C VAL A 11 50.36 25.27 29.79
N LEU A 12 50.60 26.07 28.77
CA LEU A 12 49.66 26.22 27.65
C LEU A 12 49.64 24.87 26.93
N LEU A 13 48.67 24.01 27.26
CA LEU A 13 48.16 23.09 26.24
C LEU A 13 47.63 24.00 25.14
N ALA A 14 48.32 24.04 23.99
CA ALA A 14 47.63 24.40 22.77
C ALA A 14 46.53 23.36 22.62
N ALA A 15 45.29 23.76 22.89
CA ALA A 15 44.17 23.07 22.28
C ALA A 15 44.46 23.13 20.77
N VAL A 16 44.74 21.96 20.19
CA VAL A 16 44.61 21.79 18.75
C VAL A 16 43.21 22.30 18.45
N ALA A 17 43.10 23.42 17.71
CA ALA A 17 41.82 23.79 17.15
C ALA A 17 41.41 22.57 16.32
N ALA A 18 40.36 21.88 16.74
CA ALA A 18 39.71 20.93 15.86
C ALA A 18 39.42 21.69 14.57
N CYS A 19 39.88 21.18 13.43
CA CYS A 19 39.51 21.76 12.15
C CYS A 19 37.99 21.88 12.10
N ALA A 20 37.49 23.02 11.60
CA ALA A 20 36.07 23.16 11.36
C ALA A 20 35.69 22.16 10.26
N GLN A 21 34.64 21.39 10.49
CA GLN A 21 34.08 20.47 9.50
C GLN A 21 33.74 21.22 8.20
N PRO A 22 33.77 20.56 7.04
CA PRO A 22 33.27 21.10 5.79
C PRO A 22 31.84 21.64 5.96
N SER A 23 31.48 22.70 5.25
CA SER A 23 30.14 23.27 5.37
C SER A 23 29.03 22.30 4.94
N ASN A 24 29.38 21.28 4.16
CA ASN A 24 28.48 20.24 3.69
C ASN A 24 28.72 18.89 4.37
N ASP A 25 29.22 18.89 5.61
CA ASP A 25 29.36 17.66 6.41
C ASP A 25 28.00 17.01 6.70
N ASP A 26 26.92 17.81 6.78
CA ASP A 26 25.55 17.33 7.01
C ASP A 26 24.69 17.39 5.74
N CYS A 27 23.78 16.40 5.54
CA CYS A 27 22.82 16.36 4.43
C CYS A 27 22.02 17.66 4.27
N VAL A 28 21.56 18.23 5.39
CA VAL A 28 20.77 19.48 5.39
C VAL A 28 21.55 20.66 4.78
N ASN A 29 22.89 20.59 4.80
CA ASN A 29 23.78 21.60 4.24
C ASN A 29 24.41 21.18 2.90
N ALA A 30 23.84 20.18 2.22
CA ALA A 30 24.34 19.67 0.95
C ALA A 30 24.58 20.78 -0.07
N ILE A 31 25.78 20.88 -0.64
CA ILE A 31 26.14 21.94 -1.60
C ILE A 31 25.50 21.66 -2.97
N GLY A 32 25.02 22.73 -3.63
CA GLY A 32 24.48 22.64 -4.99
C GLY A 32 25.51 22.12 -6.00
N TYR A 33 25.12 21.12 -6.79
CA TYR A 33 25.89 20.47 -7.82
C TYR A 33 25.09 20.49 -9.13
N THR A 34 25.76 20.76 -10.26
CA THR A 34 25.11 20.70 -11.58
C THR A 34 25.64 19.50 -12.34
N CYS A 35 24.73 18.70 -12.89
CA CYS A 35 25.11 17.54 -13.68
C CYS A 35 25.94 17.94 -14.92
N GLY A 36 27.00 17.20 -15.22
CA GLY A 36 28.01 17.52 -16.23
C GLY A 36 29.20 18.34 -15.71
N GLN A 37 29.20 18.72 -14.42
CA GLN A 37 30.34 19.40 -13.79
C GLN A 37 31.34 18.41 -13.19
N MET A 38 32.62 18.72 -13.36
CA MET A 38 33.71 18.06 -12.63
C MET A 38 34.17 19.00 -11.49
N ILE A 39 34.05 18.55 -10.25
CA ILE A 39 34.41 19.34 -9.05
C ILE A 39 35.42 18.58 -8.18
N LEU A 40 36.12 19.32 -7.32
CA LEU A 40 36.92 18.74 -6.25
C LEU A 40 36.08 18.60 -4.98
N VAL A 41 36.16 17.45 -4.34
CA VAL A 41 35.51 17.10 -3.09
C VAL A 41 36.60 16.97 -2.02
N ASP A 42 36.46 17.69 -0.91
CA ASP A 42 37.43 17.65 0.19
C ASP A 42 36.84 16.90 1.40
N LEU A 43 37.42 15.75 1.70
CA LEU A 43 37.05 14.89 2.82
C LEU A 43 38.04 14.99 3.99
N SER A 44 39.00 15.92 3.95
CA SER A 44 40.13 15.95 4.89
C SER A 44 39.71 16.17 6.36
N ASP A 45 38.65 16.95 6.58
CA ASP A 45 38.13 17.32 7.90
C ASP A 45 36.66 16.91 8.09
N ALA A 46 36.13 16.07 7.17
CA ALA A 46 34.75 15.61 7.21
C ALA A 46 34.50 14.67 8.39
N THR A 47 33.26 14.59 8.88
CA THR A 47 32.83 13.63 9.89
C THR A 47 31.51 12.96 9.49
N ILE A 48 31.02 12.03 10.32
CA ILE A 48 29.72 11.38 10.11
C ILE A 48 28.86 11.68 11.32
N ALA A 49 27.75 12.39 11.10
CA ALA A 49 26.81 12.64 12.16
C ALA A 49 25.98 11.36 12.46
N PRO A 50 25.61 11.07 13.73
CA PRO A 50 24.90 9.84 14.13
C PRO A 50 23.51 9.65 13.50
N THR A 51 23.05 10.73 12.89
CA THR A 51 21.76 11.06 12.32
C THR A 51 21.70 10.74 10.84
N GLU A 52 22.86 10.66 10.24
CA GLU A 52 22.99 10.37 8.84
C GLU A 52 22.97 8.87 8.63
N PRO A 53 22.22 8.41 7.61
CA PRO A 53 22.34 7.04 7.21
C PRO A 53 23.80 6.80 6.83
N ALA A 54 24.36 5.70 7.37
CA ALA A 54 25.58 5.16 6.80
C ALA A 54 25.32 4.93 5.29
N PRO A 55 26.30 5.19 4.42
CA PRO A 55 26.17 4.91 3.00
C PRO A 55 25.60 3.51 2.80
N ALA A 56 24.54 3.37 2.00
CA ALA A 56 23.68 2.18 2.00
C ALA A 56 24.42 0.87 1.66
N CYS A 57 25.56 0.99 0.99
CA CYS A 57 26.43 -0.10 0.56
C CYS A 57 27.71 -0.25 1.39
N ALA A 58 27.97 0.64 2.37
CA ALA A 58 29.11 0.50 3.27
C ALA A 58 28.94 -0.74 4.16
N ARG A 59 29.99 -1.54 4.31
CA ARG A 59 29.93 -2.77 5.12
C ARG A 59 29.56 -2.46 6.58
N PRO A 60 28.73 -3.29 7.25
CA PRO A 60 28.45 -3.13 8.67
C PRO A 60 29.74 -3.15 9.51
N GLY A 61 30.06 -2.02 10.14
CA GLY A 61 31.31 -1.84 10.90
C GLY A 61 32.50 -1.30 10.10
N ALA A 62 32.30 -0.87 8.86
CA ALA A 62 33.28 -0.07 8.12
C ALA A 62 33.64 1.17 8.94
N MET A 63 34.94 1.39 9.15
CA MET A 63 35.42 2.61 9.78
C MET A 63 35.51 3.67 8.70
N LEU A 64 34.49 4.51 8.60
CA LEU A 64 34.50 5.69 7.75
C LEU A 64 35.08 6.87 8.53
N SER A 65 35.87 7.71 7.86
CA SER A 65 36.53 8.88 8.46
C SER A 65 35.66 10.13 8.45
N GLY A 66 34.79 10.28 7.45
CA GLY A 66 33.91 11.43 7.28
C GLY A 66 33.08 11.36 6.00
N ALA A 67 31.96 12.08 5.93
CA ALA A 67 31.08 12.18 4.76
C ALA A 67 30.76 13.64 4.43
N VAL A 68 30.57 13.93 3.15
CA VAL A 68 30.08 15.23 2.69
C VAL A 68 28.95 15.07 1.69
N TRP A 69 28.11 16.10 1.61
CA TRP A 69 26.86 16.05 0.87
C TRP A 69 26.79 17.09 -0.26
N TYR A 70 26.18 16.67 -1.36
CA TYR A 70 25.84 17.52 -2.50
C TYR A 70 24.37 17.32 -2.88
N ARG A 71 23.75 18.31 -3.53
CA ARG A 71 22.40 18.21 -4.06
C ARG A 71 22.35 18.72 -5.49
N PHE A 72 21.55 18.11 -6.35
CA PHE A 72 21.37 18.58 -7.72
C PHE A 72 19.90 18.51 -8.13
N ARG A 73 19.49 19.43 -9.01
CA ARG A 73 18.20 19.35 -9.70
C ARG A 73 18.37 18.57 -10.99
N ALA A 74 17.62 17.50 -11.18
CA ALA A 74 17.76 16.66 -12.37
C ALA A 74 17.37 17.44 -13.62
N ASN A 75 18.25 17.47 -14.63
CA ASN A 75 18.01 18.07 -15.94
C ASN A 75 17.83 17.01 -17.06
N SER A 76 17.95 15.73 -16.71
CA SER A 76 17.74 14.56 -17.57
C SER A 76 17.17 13.40 -16.74
N GLY A 77 16.72 12.33 -17.41
CA GLY A 77 16.13 11.14 -16.75
C GLY A 77 17.14 10.17 -16.15
N SER A 78 18.44 10.46 -16.22
CA SER A 78 19.53 9.58 -15.78
C SER A 78 20.78 10.37 -15.37
N ILE A 79 21.58 9.85 -14.44
CA ILE A 79 22.87 10.44 -14.07
C ILE A 79 23.93 9.37 -13.79
N ARG A 80 25.13 9.51 -14.37
CA ARG A 80 26.34 8.85 -13.92
C ARG A 80 27.03 9.76 -12.92
N LEU A 81 27.42 9.22 -11.78
CA LEU A 81 28.27 9.88 -10.78
C LEU A 81 29.53 9.04 -10.62
N SER A 82 30.70 9.68 -10.65
CA SER A 82 31.99 8.99 -10.62
C SER A 82 33.01 9.79 -9.81
N THR A 83 33.80 9.08 -9.00
CA THR A 83 35.00 9.67 -8.37
C THR A 83 36.31 9.12 -8.90
N CYS A 84 36.25 8.33 -9.97
CA CYS A 84 37.37 7.58 -10.54
C CYS A 84 38.51 8.43 -11.09
N ALA A 85 38.27 9.73 -11.31
CA ALA A 85 39.27 10.67 -11.75
C ALA A 85 40.21 11.15 -10.61
N SER A 86 40.02 10.65 -9.38
CA SER A 86 40.88 10.98 -8.23
C SER A 86 42.22 10.25 -8.32
N ASP A 87 43.31 10.88 -7.87
CA ASP A 87 44.68 10.34 -7.94
C ASP A 87 44.99 9.27 -6.85
N GLY A 88 43.95 8.65 -6.28
CA GLY A 88 43.99 7.69 -5.17
C GLY A 88 42.97 8.01 -4.09
N GLY A 89 42.79 7.12 -3.11
CA GLY A 89 41.79 7.25 -2.04
C GLY A 89 40.98 5.98 -1.85
N ASP A 90 40.08 5.97 -0.88
CA ASP A 90 39.11 4.91 -0.61
C ASP A 90 37.81 5.58 -0.16
N ALA A 91 36.77 5.52 -0.99
CA ALA A 91 35.53 6.26 -0.78
C ALA A 91 34.28 5.43 -1.08
N VAL A 92 33.13 5.90 -0.60
CA VAL A 92 31.81 5.33 -0.84
C VAL A 92 30.83 6.45 -1.16
N MET A 93 29.91 6.23 -2.09
CA MET A 93 28.97 7.24 -2.56
C MET A 93 27.54 6.70 -2.62
N THR A 94 26.56 7.48 -2.15
CA THR A 94 25.13 7.15 -2.16
C THR A 94 24.30 8.27 -2.80
N LEU A 95 23.31 7.92 -3.62
CA LEU A 95 22.29 8.81 -4.18
C LEU A 95 20.96 8.62 -3.45
N TYR A 96 20.26 9.72 -3.13
CA TYR A 96 18.97 9.74 -2.46
C TYR A 96 17.92 10.53 -3.23
N GLY A 97 16.65 10.08 -3.15
CA GLY A 97 15.50 10.60 -3.91
C GLY A 97 14.54 11.50 -3.14
N SER A 98 14.81 11.74 -1.86
CA SER A 98 13.91 12.36 -0.91
C SER A 98 14.63 13.42 -0.07
N ARG A 99 13.91 14.05 0.86
CA ARG A 99 14.46 15.08 1.76
C ARG A 99 15.34 14.44 2.84
N CYS A 100 16.24 15.22 3.45
CA CYS A 100 17.19 14.74 4.46
C CYS A 100 16.58 14.04 5.69
N ASN A 101 15.26 14.20 5.92
CA ASN A 101 14.53 13.68 7.07
C ASN A 101 13.71 12.42 6.72
N SER A 102 13.81 11.96 5.48
CA SER A 102 13.18 10.72 5.02
C SER A 102 14.04 10.12 3.91
N LEU A 103 15.35 10.05 4.13
CA LEU A 103 16.34 9.67 3.13
C LEU A 103 16.11 8.24 2.64
N PHE A 104 15.62 8.13 1.42
CA PHE A 104 15.41 6.87 0.73
C PHE A 104 16.54 6.67 -0.28
N PRO A 105 17.46 5.71 -0.04
CA PRO A 105 18.58 5.49 -0.92
C PRO A 105 18.09 4.94 -2.27
N LEU A 106 18.50 5.58 -3.34
CA LEU A 106 18.18 5.21 -4.71
C LEU A 106 19.30 4.37 -5.35
N ALA A 107 20.57 4.68 -5.04
CA ALA A 107 21.74 3.96 -5.51
C ALA A 107 22.93 4.17 -4.57
N CYS A 108 23.87 3.22 -4.52
CA CYS A 108 25.10 3.35 -3.75
C CYS A 108 26.23 2.54 -4.40
N ASN A 109 27.48 3.01 -4.30
CA ASN A 109 28.66 2.21 -4.63
C ASN A 109 29.88 2.58 -3.75
N GLU A 110 30.81 1.64 -3.56
CA GLU A 110 32.05 1.75 -2.77
C GLU A 110 33.28 1.55 -3.68
N ASP A 111 33.39 0.40 -4.35
CA ASP A 111 34.63 -0.02 -5.04
C ASP A 111 34.42 -0.36 -6.53
N ASP A 112 34.04 0.62 -7.37
CA ASP A 112 33.80 0.33 -8.79
C ASP A 112 35.08 0.46 -9.63
N CYS A 113 35.87 1.51 -9.43
CA CYS A 113 37.06 1.81 -10.24
C CYS A 113 38.35 1.75 -9.41
N GLY A 114 38.52 0.64 -8.69
CA GLY A 114 39.54 0.48 -7.66
C GLY A 114 38.89 0.61 -6.29
N LEU A 115 39.39 1.51 -5.45
CA LEU A 115 38.80 1.83 -4.14
C LEU A 115 37.85 3.05 -4.22
N LEU A 116 37.34 3.35 -5.41
CA LEU A 116 36.61 4.60 -5.67
C LEU A 116 35.22 4.29 -6.25
N PRO A 117 34.19 5.04 -5.86
CA PRO A 117 32.83 4.77 -6.27
C PRO A 117 32.50 5.43 -7.61
N GLU A 118 31.74 4.70 -8.42
CA GLU A 118 31.03 5.16 -9.60
C GLU A 118 29.71 4.41 -9.74
N PHE A 119 28.65 5.05 -10.19
CA PHE A 119 27.43 4.35 -10.60
C PHE A 119 26.63 5.18 -11.59
N CYS A 120 25.71 4.51 -12.28
CA CYS A 120 24.71 5.14 -13.14
C CYS A 120 23.31 4.84 -12.60
N PHE A 121 22.51 5.89 -12.45
CA PHE A 121 21.13 5.82 -12.01
C PHE A 121 20.18 6.33 -13.09
N SER A 122 19.20 5.51 -13.45
CA SER A 122 18.09 5.85 -14.36
C SER A 122 16.77 5.96 -13.58
N ASN A 123 15.80 6.73 -14.09
CA ASN A 123 14.52 7.08 -13.44
C ASN A 123 14.57 8.36 -12.59
N LEU A 124 15.37 9.35 -12.99
CA LEU A 124 15.22 10.69 -12.45
C LEU A 124 14.03 11.41 -13.10
N PHE A 125 13.29 12.17 -12.32
CA PHE A 125 12.28 13.09 -12.84
C PHE A 125 12.94 14.46 -13.04
N VAL A 126 12.94 14.95 -14.28
CA VAL A 126 13.52 16.26 -14.61
C VAL A 126 12.81 17.35 -13.79
N GLY A 127 13.59 18.14 -13.07
CA GLY A 127 13.09 19.17 -12.14
C GLY A 127 13.05 18.75 -10.67
N ASN A 128 13.17 17.46 -10.34
CA ASN A 128 13.25 17.03 -8.93
C ASN A 128 14.68 17.21 -8.39
N THR A 129 14.80 17.42 -7.08
CA THR A 129 16.08 17.55 -6.38
C THR A 129 16.49 16.22 -5.75
N TYR A 130 17.76 15.85 -5.95
CA TYR A 130 18.37 14.61 -5.46
C TYR A 130 19.62 14.93 -4.64
N TYR A 131 20.00 14.04 -3.72
CA TYR A 131 21.14 14.23 -2.81
C TYR A 131 22.23 13.17 -3.02
N ILE A 132 23.49 13.56 -2.96
CA ILE A 132 24.68 12.73 -3.13
C ILE A 132 25.48 12.80 -1.84
N GLN A 133 25.68 11.67 -1.17
CA GLN A 133 26.61 11.53 -0.04
C GLN A 133 27.90 10.91 -0.55
N ILE A 134 29.06 11.44 -0.18
CA ILE A 134 30.38 10.87 -0.47
C ILE A 134 31.15 10.76 0.85
N ALA A 135 31.61 9.58 1.22
CA ALA A 135 32.36 9.34 2.45
C ALA A 135 33.69 8.65 2.17
N ALA A 136 34.71 8.91 2.99
CA ALA A 136 36.01 8.24 2.90
C ALA A 136 36.14 7.12 3.94
N HIS A 137 36.89 6.07 3.61
CA HIS A 137 37.35 5.08 4.58
C HIS A 137 38.44 5.65 5.49
N ALA A 138 38.53 5.13 6.71
CA ALA A 138 39.49 5.57 7.72
C ALA A 138 40.94 5.45 7.22
N GLY A 139 41.66 6.57 7.19
CA GLY A 139 43.02 6.66 6.67
C GLY A 139 43.14 7.01 5.18
N SER A 140 42.02 7.25 4.51
CA SER A 140 41.94 7.72 3.12
C SER A 140 41.33 9.13 3.00
N GLU A 141 41.44 9.94 4.05
CA GLU A 141 41.00 11.33 4.03
C GLU A 141 41.80 12.14 2.99
N GLY A 142 41.13 13.01 2.22
CA GLY A 142 41.81 13.83 1.23
C GLY A 142 40.91 14.41 0.15
N LEU A 143 41.52 14.82 -0.96
CA LEU A 143 40.84 15.41 -2.11
C LEU A 143 40.46 14.34 -3.12
N TYR A 144 39.18 14.35 -3.50
CA TYR A 144 38.59 13.51 -4.53
C TYR A 144 38.07 14.39 -5.67
N VAL A 145 37.89 13.81 -6.85
CA VAL A 145 37.21 14.44 -7.98
C VAL A 145 35.81 13.83 -8.04
N LEU A 146 34.76 14.65 -8.16
CA LEU A 146 33.42 14.19 -8.52
C LEU A 146 33.13 14.63 -9.95
N ASP A 147 32.87 13.65 -10.81
CA ASP A 147 32.51 13.79 -12.23
C ASP A 147 31.10 13.24 -12.46
N SER A 148 30.33 13.87 -13.36
CA SER A 148 29.00 13.36 -13.73
C SER A 148 28.66 13.50 -15.20
N ASP A 149 27.81 12.58 -15.67
CA ASP A 149 27.22 12.60 -17.02
C ASP A 149 25.70 12.44 -16.94
N CYS A 150 24.95 13.32 -17.60
CA CYS A 150 23.49 13.37 -17.54
C CYS A 150 22.81 12.41 -18.52
N ASN A 151 23.58 11.63 -19.28
CA ASN A 151 23.05 10.58 -20.15
C ASN A 151 23.79 9.27 -19.86
N CYS A 152 23.32 8.56 -18.85
CA CYS A 152 23.89 7.28 -18.47
C CYS A 152 22.90 6.15 -18.75
N VAL A 153 23.41 5.06 -19.34
CA VAL A 153 22.66 3.83 -19.58
C VAL A 153 23.39 2.68 -18.88
N SER A 154 22.66 1.89 -18.10
CA SER A 154 23.17 0.71 -17.37
C SER A 154 22.45 -0.55 -17.85
N GLY A 155 23.11 -1.69 -17.68
CA GLY A 155 22.64 -3.00 -18.12
C GLY A 155 23.39 -4.13 -17.43
N ALA A 156 22.90 -5.35 -17.54
CA ALA A 156 23.45 -6.49 -16.85
C ALA A 156 24.85 -6.85 -17.38
N CYS A 157 25.77 -7.10 -16.47
CA CYS A 157 27.12 -7.56 -16.74
C CYS A 157 27.35 -8.92 -16.12
N CYS A 158 27.55 -9.94 -16.95
CA CYS A 158 27.80 -11.31 -16.51
C CYS A 158 29.29 -11.59 -16.37
N PHE A 159 29.72 -12.03 -15.20
CA PHE A 159 31.10 -12.44 -14.94
C PHE A 159 31.29 -13.94 -15.15
N THR A 160 32.52 -14.38 -15.40
CA THR A 160 32.83 -15.82 -15.69
C THR A 160 32.70 -16.72 -14.48
N ASP A 161 32.71 -16.14 -13.28
CA ASP A 161 32.34 -16.90 -12.11
C ASP A 161 30.82 -17.10 -12.10
N GLY A 162 30.04 -16.21 -12.68
CA GLY A 162 28.60 -16.31 -12.84
C GLY A 162 27.83 -15.27 -12.03
N SER A 163 28.55 -14.38 -11.36
CA SER A 163 27.92 -13.23 -10.74
C SER A 163 27.40 -12.27 -11.82
N CYS A 164 26.31 -11.57 -11.50
CA CYS A 164 25.72 -10.55 -12.35
C CYS A 164 25.66 -9.22 -11.59
N GLU A 165 26.09 -8.13 -12.24
CA GLU A 165 25.88 -6.78 -11.74
C GLU A 165 25.24 -5.89 -12.81
N VAL A 166 24.25 -5.06 -12.46
CA VAL A 166 23.71 -4.04 -13.38
C VAL A 166 24.61 -2.82 -13.31
N ILE A 167 25.51 -2.68 -14.28
CA ILE A 167 26.55 -1.64 -14.33
C ILE A 167 26.63 -1.01 -15.72
N SER A 168 27.54 -0.07 -15.96
CA SER A 168 27.68 0.55 -17.29
C SER A 168 28.42 -0.37 -18.29
N PRO A 169 28.26 -0.18 -19.62
CA PRO A 169 28.98 -0.97 -20.62
C PRO A 169 30.51 -0.87 -20.50
N ALA A 170 31.01 0.32 -20.14
CA ALA A 170 32.44 0.57 -19.95
C ALA A 170 32.98 -0.17 -18.72
N HIS A 171 32.21 -0.22 -17.63
CA HIS A 171 32.58 -0.93 -16.40
C HIS A 171 32.58 -2.43 -16.58
N CYS A 172 31.58 -2.95 -17.28
CA CYS A 172 31.49 -4.37 -17.59
C CYS A 172 32.73 -4.89 -18.33
N ALA A 173 33.20 -4.12 -19.32
CA ALA A 173 34.41 -4.44 -20.07
C ALA A 173 35.68 -4.37 -19.19
N THR A 174 35.73 -3.49 -18.20
CA THR A 174 36.90 -3.29 -17.32
C THR A 174 36.99 -4.37 -16.23
N LYS A 175 35.85 -4.83 -15.71
CA LYS A 175 35.75 -5.97 -14.76
C LYS A 175 35.82 -7.35 -15.46
N GLY A 176 35.96 -7.40 -16.79
CA GLY A 176 36.12 -8.64 -17.55
C GLY A 176 34.84 -9.44 -17.74
N GLY A 177 33.67 -8.82 -17.56
CA GLY A 177 32.36 -9.42 -17.79
C GLY A 177 31.80 -9.14 -19.19
N ALA A 178 30.73 -9.85 -19.55
CA ALA A 178 30.00 -9.67 -20.80
C ALA A 178 28.72 -8.84 -20.57
N TYR A 179 28.62 -7.70 -21.27
CA TYR A 179 27.49 -6.77 -21.12
C TYR A 179 26.30 -7.23 -21.97
N ALA A 180 25.14 -7.41 -21.33
CA ALA A 180 23.93 -7.96 -21.95
C ALA A 180 23.11 -6.92 -22.75
N GLY A 181 23.42 -5.63 -22.63
CA GLY A 181 22.74 -4.54 -23.33
C GLY A 181 22.09 -3.53 -22.39
N ASP A 182 21.78 -2.34 -22.89
CA ASP A 182 21.22 -1.24 -22.09
C ASP A 182 19.82 -1.59 -21.55
N SER A 183 19.56 -1.23 -20.30
CA SER A 183 18.32 -1.48 -19.54
C SER A 183 17.98 -2.96 -19.32
N VAL A 184 18.91 -3.89 -19.58
CA VAL A 184 18.77 -5.30 -19.21
C VAL A 184 19.11 -5.47 -17.73
N SER A 185 18.22 -6.04 -16.91
CA SER A 185 18.46 -6.25 -15.48
C SER A 185 19.15 -7.59 -15.22
N CYS A 186 19.82 -7.75 -14.06
CA CYS A 186 20.43 -9.03 -13.70
C CYS A 186 19.41 -10.15 -13.46
N GLY A 187 18.19 -9.83 -13.04
CA GLY A 187 17.09 -10.81 -13.01
C GLY A 187 16.56 -11.17 -14.40
N GLY A 188 16.93 -10.40 -15.43
CA GLY A 188 16.67 -10.69 -16.84
C GLY A 188 17.91 -11.13 -17.63
N ALA A 189 19.06 -11.31 -16.96
CA ALA A 189 20.32 -11.70 -17.59
C ALA A 189 20.83 -13.00 -16.97
N ASN A 190 20.96 -14.05 -17.79
CA ASN A 190 21.42 -15.36 -17.36
C ASN A 190 22.95 -15.35 -17.18
N CYS A 191 23.43 -15.43 -15.94
CA CYS A 191 24.86 -15.36 -15.65
C CYS A 191 25.45 -16.59 -14.96
N ASP A 192 24.72 -17.60 -14.48
CA ASP A 192 25.28 -18.66 -13.62
C ASP A 192 25.93 -19.87 -14.32
N ILE A 193 26.49 -19.74 -15.52
CA ILE A 193 26.65 -20.89 -16.43
C ILE A 193 27.94 -21.73 -16.20
N GLY A 194 27.82 -23.07 -16.09
CA GLY A 194 28.92 -24.06 -16.06
C GLY A 194 28.57 -25.38 -16.77
N ALA A 195 29.49 -26.35 -16.83
CA ALA A 195 29.24 -27.63 -17.50
C ALA A 195 28.25 -28.50 -16.72
N CYS A 196 27.22 -28.97 -17.42
CA CYS A 196 26.14 -29.78 -16.90
C CYS A 196 26.08 -31.11 -17.65
N CYS A 197 26.23 -32.21 -16.93
CA CYS A 197 26.11 -33.56 -17.50
C CYS A 197 24.66 -34.04 -17.41
N LEU A 198 23.96 -34.12 -18.53
CA LEU A 198 22.59 -34.65 -18.58
C LEU A 198 22.61 -36.18 -18.57
N HIS A 199 21.51 -36.80 -18.13
CA HIS A 199 21.38 -38.25 -17.99
C HIS A 199 21.30 -38.99 -19.34
N ASP A 200 21.01 -38.29 -20.44
CA ASP A 200 21.18 -38.80 -21.82
C ASP A 200 22.67 -38.86 -22.27
N GLY A 201 23.56 -38.39 -21.38
CA GLY A 201 25.01 -38.31 -21.52
C GLY A 201 25.51 -37.20 -22.44
N SER A 202 24.67 -36.23 -22.75
CA SER A 202 25.09 -34.96 -23.34
C SER A 202 25.68 -34.03 -22.27
N CYS A 203 26.56 -33.11 -22.70
CA CYS A 203 27.08 -32.03 -21.84
C CYS A 203 26.64 -30.68 -22.41
N VAL A 204 26.00 -29.87 -21.59
CA VAL A 204 25.54 -28.53 -21.94
C VAL A 204 26.01 -27.49 -20.94
N PHE A 205 26.13 -26.24 -21.37
CA PHE A 205 26.37 -25.12 -20.48
C PHE A 205 25.02 -24.68 -19.87
N ARG A 206 24.89 -24.77 -18.55
CA ARG A 206 23.69 -24.41 -17.78
C ARG A 206 24.04 -23.78 -16.46
N GLU A 207 23.10 -23.04 -15.90
CA GLU A 207 23.18 -22.59 -14.51
C GLU A 207 23.04 -23.77 -13.54
N PRO A 208 23.49 -23.71 -12.27
CA PRO A 208 23.40 -24.84 -11.35
C PRO A 208 21.95 -25.28 -11.14
N LEU A 209 21.04 -24.31 -10.99
CA LEU A 209 19.62 -24.57 -10.82
C LEU A 209 18.99 -25.07 -12.12
N GLU A 210 19.33 -24.51 -13.29
CA GLU A 210 18.86 -25.03 -14.58
C GLU A 210 19.41 -26.44 -14.87
N CYS A 211 20.64 -26.72 -14.44
CA CYS A 211 21.26 -28.03 -14.57
C CYS A 211 20.56 -29.06 -13.67
N GLU A 212 20.31 -28.71 -12.41
CA GLU A 212 19.54 -29.55 -11.48
C GLU A 212 18.08 -29.70 -11.92
N ASN A 213 17.46 -28.66 -12.49
CA ASN A 213 16.10 -28.70 -13.04
C ASN A 213 16.01 -29.50 -14.35
N GLU A 214 17.07 -29.55 -15.15
CA GLU A 214 17.21 -30.49 -16.28
C GLU A 214 17.69 -31.88 -15.82
N ASP A 215 17.69 -32.12 -14.50
CA ASP A 215 18.06 -33.37 -13.86
C ASP A 215 19.51 -33.76 -14.19
N GLY A 216 20.35 -32.81 -14.59
CA GLY A 216 21.75 -32.97 -14.88
C GLY A 216 22.65 -32.84 -13.65
N VAL A 217 23.84 -33.44 -13.71
CA VAL A 217 24.85 -33.31 -12.66
C VAL A 217 25.76 -32.14 -12.99
N PHE A 218 25.64 -31.05 -12.23
CA PHE A 218 26.46 -29.87 -12.39
C PHE A 218 27.92 -30.13 -11.99
N GLN A 219 28.86 -29.80 -12.87
CA GLN A 219 30.27 -30.16 -12.72
C GLN A 219 31.08 -29.05 -12.03
N GLY A 220 30.39 -28.04 -11.52
CA GLY A 220 30.94 -26.90 -10.79
C GLY A 220 30.96 -25.62 -11.61
N ARG A 221 30.91 -24.49 -10.91
CA ARG A 221 30.90 -23.13 -11.46
C ARG A 221 32.14 -22.90 -12.33
N GLY A 222 31.97 -22.52 -13.60
CA GLY A 222 33.06 -22.31 -14.55
C GLY A 222 33.73 -23.56 -15.14
N SER A 223 33.13 -24.75 -14.97
CA SER A 223 33.59 -26.00 -15.60
C SER A 223 33.28 -26.04 -17.12
N ASP A 224 34.12 -26.72 -17.91
CA ASP A 224 34.03 -26.77 -19.38
C ASP A 224 33.55 -28.14 -19.89
N CYS A 225 32.49 -28.15 -20.70
CA CYS A 225 31.94 -29.36 -21.32
C CYS A 225 32.90 -30.07 -22.27
N PHE A 226 33.99 -29.44 -22.71
CA PHE A 226 35.03 -30.09 -23.50
C PHE A 226 36.03 -30.89 -22.66
N GLU A 227 36.04 -30.70 -21.33
CA GLU A 227 36.95 -31.39 -20.42
C GLU A 227 36.25 -32.44 -19.52
N VAL A 228 34.92 -32.43 -19.45
CA VAL A 228 34.12 -33.36 -18.63
C VAL A 228 33.45 -34.47 -19.47
N ALA A 229 33.29 -35.68 -18.92
CA ALA A 229 32.70 -36.85 -19.61
C ALA A 229 31.47 -37.42 -18.87
N CYS A 230 30.33 -37.57 -19.56
CA CYS A 230 29.03 -37.95 -18.98
C CYS A 230 28.59 -39.43 -19.30
N PRO A 231 27.80 -40.13 -18.43
CA PRO A 231 27.33 -41.53 -18.62
C PRO A 231 26.11 -41.70 -19.57
N GLN A 232 25.76 -42.92 -20.04
CA GLN A 232 24.64 -43.21 -20.99
C GLN A 232 23.54 -44.16 -20.39
N PRO A 233 22.24 -44.05 -20.78
CA PRO A 233 21.10 -44.78 -20.15
C PRO A 233 20.74 -46.19 -20.72
N PRO A 234 19.88 -47.01 -20.04
CA PRO A 234 19.40 -48.35 -20.45
C PRO A 234 18.43 -48.43 -21.66
N ASP A 235 18.35 -49.61 -22.32
CA ASP A 235 17.55 -49.80 -23.56
C ASP A 235 16.02 -49.63 -23.41
N ASN A 236 15.44 -50.00 -22.26
CA ASN A 236 14.00 -49.91 -21.99
C ASN A 236 13.58 -48.56 -21.38
N ASP A 237 14.47 -47.58 -21.46
CA ASP A 237 14.18 -46.16 -21.24
C ASP A 237 13.19 -45.63 -22.28
N ALA A 238 13.23 -46.17 -23.51
CA ALA A 238 12.24 -45.87 -24.55
C ALA A 238 11.15 -46.96 -24.68
N CYS A 239 9.92 -46.56 -25.00
CA CYS A 239 8.81 -47.49 -25.29
C CYS A 239 9.14 -48.56 -26.35
N ILE A 240 10.00 -48.24 -27.33
CA ILE A 240 10.45 -49.19 -28.35
C ILE A 240 11.24 -50.36 -27.73
N GLY A 241 11.96 -50.10 -26.63
CA GLY A 241 12.72 -51.07 -25.85
C GLY A 241 11.91 -51.80 -24.77
N ALA A 242 10.57 -51.63 -24.73
CA ALA A 242 9.73 -52.13 -23.64
C ALA A 242 9.91 -53.63 -23.34
N ILE A 243 10.08 -53.95 -22.06
CA ILE A 243 10.27 -55.32 -21.56
C ILE A 243 8.92 -56.03 -21.43
N GLY A 244 8.83 -57.30 -21.83
CA GLY A 244 7.57 -58.06 -21.77
C GLY A 244 7.20 -58.51 -20.34
N LEU A 245 5.97 -58.23 -19.91
CA LEU A 245 5.35 -58.73 -18.68
C LEU A 245 4.54 -59.99 -18.93
N THR A 246 4.52 -60.88 -17.94
CA THR A 246 3.73 -62.13 -17.97
C THR A 246 2.85 -62.18 -16.71
N CYS A 247 1.57 -62.55 -16.85
CA CYS A 247 0.66 -62.63 -15.69
C CYS A 247 1.25 -63.48 -14.56
N GLY A 248 1.27 -62.93 -13.35
CA GLY A 248 1.81 -63.57 -12.15
C GLY A 248 3.34 -63.60 -12.02
N MET A 249 4.09 -62.98 -12.94
CA MET A 249 5.56 -62.92 -12.90
C MET A 249 6.04 -61.48 -12.71
N PRO A 250 6.52 -61.09 -11.51
CA PRO A 250 7.00 -59.74 -11.26
C PRO A 250 8.40 -59.48 -11.86
N ILE A 251 8.68 -58.24 -12.23
CA ILE A 251 9.98 -57.76 -12.73
C ILE A 251 10.47 -56.61 -11.86
N GLN A 252 11.78 -56.52 -11.59
CA GLN A 252 12.39 -55.41 -10.86
C GLN A 252 13.29 -54.55 -11.76
N VAL A 253 13.23 -53.22 -11.59
CA VAL A 253 14.07 -52.22 -12.29
C VAL A 253 14.50 -51.12 -11.33
N ASP A 254 15.66 -50.50 -11.60
CA ASP A 254 16.17 -49.34 -10.85
C ASP A 254 15.96 -48.07 -11.70
N LEU A 255 14.98 -47.24 -11.35
CA LEU A 255 14.59 -46.07 -12.14
C LEU A 255 15.62 -44.93 -12.08
N ALA A 256 16.63 -44.98 -11.19
CA ALA A 256 17.70 -43.99 -11.17
C ALA A 256 18.60 -44.06 -12.42
N GLU A 257 18.60 -45.19 -13.14
CA GLU A 257 19.38 -45.37 -14.36
C GLU A 257 18.70 -44.76 -15.61
N TYR A 258 17.44 -44.31 -15.51
CA TYR A 258 16.58 -43.93 -16.65
C TYR A 258 16.55 -42.41 -16.85
N THR A 259 16.21 -41.96 -18.06
CA THR A 259 16.15 -40.52 -18.39
C THR A 259 14.75 -39.95 -18.25
N LEU A 260 14.67 -38.63 -18.05
CA LEU A 260 13.43 -37.87 -18.06
C LEU A 260 12.71 -37.85 -19.43
N ASN A 261 13.39 -38.25 -20.53
CA ASN A 261 12.87 -38.08 -21.89
C ASN A 261 12.54 -39.42 -22.60
N GLY A 262 12.37 -40.50 -21.84
CA GLY A 262 12.13 -41.86 -22.34
C GLY A 262 10.82 -42.08 -23.13
N GLY A 263 9.97 -41.09 -23.35
CA GLY A 263 8.73 -41.25 -24.11
C GLY A 263 7.84 -40.01 -24.12
N PRO A 264 6.68 -40.04 -24.81
CA PRO A 264 5.78 -38.89 -24.84
C PRO A 264 5.21 -38.58 -23.45
N ILE A 265 5.36 -37.32 -23.04
CA ILE A 265 4.95 -36.75 -21.75
C ILE A 265 3.50 -36.24 -21.86
N PHE A 266 2.57 -36.84 -21.09
CA PHE A 266 1.26 -36.29 -20.66
C PHE A 266 0.48 -37.30 -19.78
N ILE A 267 -0.46 -36.87 -18.92
CA ILE A 267 -0.31 -36.62 -17.47
C ILE A 267 -1.15 -37.68 -16.74
N CYS A 268 -0.52 -38.39 -15.80
CA CYS A 268 -1.18 -39.04 -14.68
C CYS A 268 -0.44 -38.57 -13.44
N GLY A 269 -0.60 -37.28 -13.16
CA GLY A 269 0.13 -36.58 -12.11
C GLY A 269 1.20 -35.59 -12.54
N SER A 270 1.72 -34.87 -11.55
CA SER A 270 2.94 -34.07 -11.67
C SER A 270 4.14 -34.97 -11.42
N GLU A 271 4.97 -35.22 -12.44
CA GLU A 271 6.05 -36.22 -12.41
C GLU A 271 7.44 -35.56 -12.42
N ASP A 272 8.44 -36.15 -11.75
CA ASP A 272 9.77 -36.30 -12.37
C ASP A 272 9.75 -37.54 -13.27
N ASP A 273 10.19 -37.34 -14.50
CA ASP A 273 9.93 -38.20 -15.66
C ASP A 273 10.80 -39.47 -15.79
N ARG A 274 11.46 -39.98 -14.73
CA ARG A 274 12.27 -41.21 -14.85
C ARG A 274 11.40 -42.46 -14.88
N ALA A 275 11.24 -43.07 -16.05
CA ALA A 275 10.30 -44.18 -16.22
C ALA A 275 10.82 -45.34 -17.08
N ALA A 276 10.46 -46.55 -16.65
CA ALA A 276 10.73 -47.77 -17.41
C ALA A 276 9.49 -48.22 -18.19
N TRP A 277 9.70 -48.67 -19.43
CA TRP A 277 8.63 -49.18 -20.28
C TRP A 277 8.54 -50.70 -20.28
N PHE A 278 7.31 -51.19 -20.23
CA PHE A 278 6.93 -52.59 -20.29
C PHE A 278 5.79 -52.83 -21.29
N ARG A 279 5.52 -54.09 -21.64
CA ARG A 279 4.39 -54.46 -22.50
C ARG A 279 3.79 -55.82 -22.14
N PHE A 280 2.49 -56.01 -22.37
CA PHE A 280 1.82 -57.30 -22.20
C PHE A 280 0.70 -57.50 -23.22
N THR A 281 0.22 -58.75 -23.37
CA THR A 281 -0.96 -59.07 -24.19
C THR A 281 -2.14 -59.40 -23.29
N ALA A 282 -3.28 -58.71 -23.47
CA ALA A 282 -4.46 -58.89 -22.63
C ALA A 282 -5.06 -60.30 -22.76
N ALA A 283 -5.28 -60.97 -21.63
CA ALA A 283 -5.88 -62.31 -21.58
C ALA A 283 -7.43 -62.29 -21.54
N GLY A 284 -8.02 -61.22 -20.99
CA GLY A 284 -9.46 -61.03 -20.81
C GLY A 284 -9.87 -59.58 -21.06
N ASP A 285 -11.04 -59.19 -20.55
CA ASP A 285 -11.57 -57.81 -20.62
C ASP A 285 -11.10 -56.92 -19.47
N SER A 286 -10.30 -57.43 -18.54
CA SER A 286 -9.67 -56.66 -17.47
C SER A 286 -8.25 -57.13 -17.19
N ALA A 287 -7.46 -56.26 -16.57
CA ALA A 287 -6.16 -56.60 -15.99
C ALA A 287 -5.83 -55.64 -14.86
N ARG A 288 -5.08 -56.11 -13.87
CA ARG A 288 -4.58 -55.31 -12.76
C ARG A 288 -3.06 -55.21 -12.84
N ILE A 289 -2.52 -54.01 -12.80
CA ILE A 289 -1.08 -53.72 -12.78
C ILE A 289 -0.74 -53.15 -11.40
N SER A 290 0.34 -53.61 -10.79
CA SER A 290 0.68 -53.30 -9.40
C SER A 290 2.16 -53.06 -9.21
N THR A 291 2.53 -52.02 -8.45
CA THR A 291 3.88 -51.82 -7.91
C THR A 291 4.00 -52.19 -6.43
N CYS A 292 2.97 -52.82 -5.87
CA CYS A 292 2.80 -52.98 -4.44
C CYS A 292 3.79 -53.95 -3.79
N ALA A 293 4.49 -54.75 -4.59
CA ALA A 293 5.58 -55.63 -4.15
C ALA A 293 6.97 -54.94 -4.15
N THR A 294 7.03 -53.63 -4.35
CA THR A 294 8.28 -52.86 -4.36
C THR A 294 8.96 -52.89 -2.97
N PRO A 295 10.28 -53.10 -2.87
CA PRO A 295 10.99 -52.98 -1.60
C PRO A 295 11.31 -51.51 -1.26
N GLY A 296 11.24 -51.14 0.02
CA GLY A 296 11.54 -49.78 0.48
C GLY A 296 10.39 -48.78 0.32
N LEU A 297 10.68 -47.51 0.59
CA LEU A 297 9.77 -46.39 0.33
C LEU A 297 10.12 -45.82 -1.04
N VAL A 298 9.20 -46.00 -1.97
CA VAL A 298 9.29 -45.54 -3.35
C VAL A 298 7.90 -45.09 -3.71
N ASP A 299 7.76 -43.83 -4.10
CA ASP A 299 6.52 -43.29 -4.65
C ASP A 299 6.46 -43.61 -6.13
N THR A 300 5.51 -44.44 -6.54
CA THR A 300 5.43 -44.91 -7.93
C THR A 300 4.24 -44.30 -8.64
N THR A 301 4.34 -44.23 -9.97
CA THR A 301 3.21 -43.95 -10.86
C THR A 301 3.04 -45.09 -11.87
N LEU A 302 1.79 -45.36 -12.26
CA LEU A 302 1.45 -46.37 -13.26
C LEU A 302 0.58 -45.78 -14.36
N SER A 303 0.95 -46.04 -15.62
CA SER A 303 0.10 -45.73 -16.77
C SER A 303 0.04 -46.86 -17.78
N LEU A 304 -1.14 -47.01 -18.39
CA LEU A 304 -1.46 -48.04 -19.37
C LEU A 304 -1.76 -47.39 -20.73
N TRP A 305 -1.18 -47.96 -21.79
CA TRP A 305 -1.17 -47.40 -23.13
C TRP A 305 -1.57 -48.44 -24.17
N THR A 306 -2.31 -48.02 -25.19
CA THR A 306 -2.71 -48.86 -26.34
C THR A 306 -1.69 -48.85 -27.49
N ALA A 307 -0.81 -47.86 -27.49
CA ALA A 307 0.38 -47.72 -28.33
C ALA A 307 1.36 -46.77 -27.61
N CYS A 308 2.63 -46.69 -28.04
CA CYS A 308 3.63 -45.79 -27.45
C CYS A 308 3.24 -44.30 -27.41
N THR A 309 2.11 -43.91 -28.02
CA THR A 309 1.60 -42.52 -28.08
C THR A 309 0.12 -42.41 -27.70
N ALA A 310 -0.51 -43.45 -27.17
CA ALA A 310 -1.95 -43.47 -26.91
C ALA A 310 -2.28 -44.00 -25.49
N LEU A 311 -2.33 -43.08 -24.52
CA LEU A 311 -2.68 -43.34 -23.12
C LEU A 311 -4.13 -43.82 -23.00
N ARG A 312 -4.37 -44.71 -22.04
CA ARG A 312 -5.68 -45.31 -21.78
C ARG A 312 -6.15 -45.08 -20.35
N ASP A 313 -5.38 -45.56 -19.38
CA ASP A 313 -5.72 -45.59 -17.95
C ASP A 313 -4.48 -45.27 -17.12
N CYS A 314 -4.62 -44.79 -15.88
CA CYS A 314 -3.49 -44.54 -14.99
C CYS A 314 -3.85 -44.33 -13.52
N ASP A 315 -2.82 -44.36 -12.68
CA ASP A 315 -2.89 -44.30 -11.23
C ASP A 315 -1.60 -43.67 -10.65
N GLU A 316 -1.76 -42.68 -9.76
CA GLU A 316 -0.71 -41.90 -9.10
C GLU A 316 -1.00 -41.92 -7.59
N ASP A 317 -0.04 -42.36 -6.77
CA ASP A 317 -0.25 -42.50 -5.31
C ASP A 317 0.15 -41.23 -4.52
N ALA A 318 0.19 -40.08 -5.19
CA ALA A 318 0.52 -38.79 -4.59
C ALA A 318 -0.66 -38.25 -3.75
N GLY A 319 -0.85 -38.84 -2.57
CA GLY A 319 -1.63 -38.22 -1.48
C GLY A 319 -2.85 -38.98 -0.97
N ASP A 320 -3.12 -40.20 -1.42
CA ASP A 320 -4.27 -40.95 -0.90
C ASP A 320 -3.83 -41.88 0.26
N LEU A 321 -4.19 -41.53 1.50
CA LEU A 321 -4.06 -42.41 2.68
C LEU A 321 -4.95 -43.67 2.60
N ASN A 322 -5.45 -43.98 1.41
CA ASN A 322 -6.63 -44.77 1.20
C ASN A 322 -6.51 -45.85 0.13
N ASP A 323 -5.34 -46.04 -0.49
CA ASP A 323 -5.07 -47.34 -1.10
C ASP A 323 -4.86 -48.38 0.01
N VAL A 324 -5.96 -48.83 0.62
CA VAL A 324 -5.94 -49.83 1.70
C VAL A 324 -5.53 -51.20 1.16
N VAL A 325 -5.23 -51.35 -0.14
CA VAL A 325 -4.79 -52.59 -0.77
C VAL A 325 -3.27 -52.62 -0.92
N CYS A 326 -2.62 -51.46 -1.11
CA CYS A 326 -1.18 -51.35 -1.28
C CYS A 326 -0.48 -50.60 -0.14
N PRO A 327 0.79 -50.91 0.15
CA PRO A 327 1.57 -50.06 1.06
C PRO A 327 1.61 -48.63 0.51
N PRO A 328 1.54 -47.60 1.38
CA PRO A 328 1.49 -46.20 0.94
C PRO A 328 2.65 -45.86 0.02
N GLN A 329 2.38 -44.99 -0.96
CA GLN A 329 3.25 -44.52 -2.05
C GLN A 329 3.42 -45.55 -3.19
N ARG A 330 2.55 -46.53 -3.36
CA ARG A 330 2.61 -47.53 -4.44
C ARG A 330 1.30 -47.59 -5.20
N SER A 331 1.42 -47.61 -6.53
CA SER A 331 0.28 -47.65 -7.43
C SER A 331 -0.26 -49.05 -7.67
N LEU A 332 -1.57 -49.11 -7.85
CA LEU A 332 -2.36 -50.26 -8.26
C LEU A 332 -3.43 -49.84 -9.28
N LEU A 333 -3.15 -50.08 -10.55
CA LEU A 333 -4.09 -49.79 -11.63
C LEU A 333 -4.97 -50.99 -11.97
N CYS A 334 -6.28 -50.77 -12.03
CA CYS A 334 -7.27 -51.77 -12.41
C CYS A 334 -7.95 -51.39 -13.74
N ALA A 335 -7.47 -51.95 -14.85
CA ALA A 335 -7.98 -51.64 -16.19
C ALA A 335 -9.14 -52.57 -16.59
N THR A 336 -10.24 -52.01 -17.09
CA THR A 336 -11.42 -52.75 -17.59
C THR A 336 -11.73 -52.38 -19.04
N GLY A 337 -12.44 -53.24 -19.76
CA GLY A 337 -12.73 -53.10 -21.19
C GLY A 337 -11.53 -53.38 -22.10
N LEU A 338 -10.57 -54.23 -21.70
CA LEU A 338 -9.45 -54.64 -22.55
C LEU A 338 -9.93 -55.52 -23.72
N LEU A 339 -9.21 -55.49 -24.85
CA LEU A 339 -9.49 -56.38 -25.98
C LEU A 339 -8.58 -57.61 -25.92
N PRO A 340 -9.13 -58.83 -25.71
CA PRO A 340 -8.31 -60.04 -25.60
C PRO A 340 -7.41 -60.25 -26.83
N GLY A 341 -6.14 -60.58 -26.60
CA GLY A 341 -5.13 -60.79 -27.64
C GLY A 341 -4.48 -59.50 -28.18
N THR A 342 -4.85 -58.33 -27.66
CA THR A 342 -4.22 -57.05 -28.03
C THR A 342 -3.04 -56.76 -27.11
N GLU A 343 -1.96 -56.22 -27.67
CA GLU A 343 -0.79 -55.77 -26.90
C GLU A 343 -1.03 -54.37 -26.32
N TYR A 344 -0.66 -54.18 -25.07
CA TYR A 344 -0.71 -52.93 -24.33
C TYR A 344 0.66 -52.64 -23.73
N PHE A 345 0.97 -51.36 -23.53
CA PHE A 345 2.23 -50.88 -22.97
C PHE A 345 1.98 -50.30 -21.58
N VAL A 346 2.91 -50.54 -20.67
CA VAL A 346 2.86 -50.05 -19.29
C VAL A 346 4.08 -49.18 -19.07
N ARG A 347 3.88 -47.97 -18.57
CA ARG A 347 4.96 -47.09 -18.11
C ARG A 347 4.89 -47.00 -16.60
N VAL A 348 6.04 -47.18 -15.95
CA VAL A 348 6.18 -47.12 -14.49
C VAL A 348 7.18 -46.04 -14.15
N GLY A 349 6.74 -45.01 -13.44
CA GLY A 349 7.55 -43.85 -13.04
C GLY A 349 7.63 -43.69 -11.52
N MET A 350 8.25 -42.59 -11.09
CA MET A 350 8.32 -42.15 -9.68
C MET A 350 7.66 -40.80 -9.48
N HIS A 351 7.38 -40.45 -8.22
CA HIS A 351 6.93 -39.13 -7.79
C HIS A 351 7.82 -38.61 -6.63
N ASP A 352 8.27 -37.36 -6.68
CA ASP A 352 9.66 -37.05 -6.29
C ASP A 352 9.92 -36.44 -4.92
N ALA A 353 8.95 -36.48 -4.02
CA ALA A 353 9.16 -35.83 -2.72
C ALA A 353 9.71 -36.76 -1.61
N LEU A 354 9.60 -38.09 -1.71
CA LEU A 354 9.69 -38.97 -0.51
C LEU A 354 10.40 -40.33 -0.70
N SER A 355 10.90 -40.66 -1.89
CA SER A 355 11.53 -41.98 -2.15
C SER A 355 12.92 -42.08 -1.50
N THR A 356 13.23 -43.23 -0.90
CA THR A 356 14.57 -43.55 -0.34
C THR A 356 15.32 -44.61 -1.16
N SER A 357 14.69 -45.06 -2.23
CA SER A 357 15.12 -46.13 -3.11
C SER A 357 14.55 -45.88 -4.50
N SER A 358 15.31 -46.21 -5.52
CA SER A 358 14.93 -46.14 -6.92
C SER A 358 14.50 -47.51 -7.50
N LEU A 359 14.53 -48.57 -6.68
CA LEU A 359 14.19 -49.93 -7.10
C LEU A 359 12.68 -50.19 -7.05
N VAL A 360 12.05 -50.53 -8.19
CA VAL A 360 10.60 -50.80 -8.34
C VAL A 360 10.33 -52.23 -8.77
N THR A 361 9.29 -52.87 -8.20
CA THR A 361 8.78 -54.18 -8.62
C THR A 361 7.44 -54.03 -9.33
N VAL A 362 7.32 -54.46 -10.60
CA VAL A 362 6.09 -54.38 -11.40
C VAL A 362 5.46 -55.77 -11.53
N GLN A 363 4.15 -55.88 -11.25
CA GLN A 363 3.36 -57.11 -11.35
C GLN A 363 2.10 -56.90 -12.20
N LEU A 364 1.73 -57.94 -12.97
CA LEU A 364 0.50 -58.00 -13.78
C LEU A 364 -0.37 -59.18 -13.33
N ASP A 365 -1.65 -58.91 -13.06
CA ASP A 365 -2.71 -59.90 -12.84
C ASP A 365 -3.81 -59.75 -13.90
N CYS A 366 -4.47 -60.85 -14.24
CA CYS A 366 -5.32 -60.95 -15.44
C CYS A 366 -6.84 -60.62 -15.19
N GLU A 367 -7.27 -60.16 -14.00
CA GLU A 367 -8.68 -59.81 -13.64
C GLU A 367 -8.78 -58.69 -12.54
N CYS A 368 -9.89 -57.91 -12.47
CA CYS A 368 -10.15 -56.84 -11.47
C CYS A 368 -11.61 -56.80 -10.84
N PRO A 369 -11.82 -56.61 -9.50
CA PRO A 369 -13.14 -56.51 -8.80
C PRO A 369 -13.63 -55.08 -8.33
N VAL A 370 -14.97 -54.81 -8.16
CA VAL A 370 -15.62 -53.47 -7.82
C VAL A 370 -16.85 -53.50 -6.84
N GLY A 371 -17.26 -52.38 -6.18
CA GLY A 371 -18.38 -52.22 -5.18
C GLY A 371 -18.92 -50.77 -4.90
N ALA A 372 -19.78 -50.50 -3.88
CA ALA A 372 -20.48 -49.21 -3.62
C ALA A 372 -19.89 -48.27 -2.54
N CYS A 373 -19.90 -46.96 -2.80
CA CYS A 373 -19.29 -45.87 -2.02
C CYS A 373 -20.30 -44.87 -1.46
N CYS A 374 -20.33 -44.65 -0.14
CA CYS A 374 -21.26 -43.73 0.55
C CYS A 374 -20.54 -42.47 1.06
N PHE A 375 -21.14 -41.28 0.93
CA PHE A 375 -20.56 -39.99 1.32
C PHE A 375 -21.18 -39.38 2.59
N ARG A 376 -20.41 -38.58 3.36
CA ARG A 376 -20.85 -37.87 4.59
C ARG A 376 -21.90 -36.80 4.34
N ASP A 377 -22.04 -36.42 3.09
CA ASP A 377 -22.90 -35.35 2.60
C ASP A 377 -24.11 -35.91 1.81
N GLY A 378 -24.28 -37.24 1.80
CA GLY A 378 -25.46 -37.94 1.27
C GLY A 378 -25.30 -38.58 -0.12
N ARG A 379 -24.16 -38.42 -0.81
CA ARG A 379 -23.92 -38.99 -2.18
C ARG A 379 -23.59 -40.50 -2.19
N CYS A 380 -23.73 -41.18 -3.35
CA CYS A 380 -23.26 -42.57 -3.56
C CYS A 380 -22.87 -42.97 -5.02
N GLU A 381 -21.83 -43.80 -5.22
CA GLU A 381 -21.32 -44.30 -6.53
C GLU A 381 -20.78 -45.77 -6.51
N LEU A 382 -20.66 -46.44 -7.67
CA LEU A 382 -20.01 -47.77 -7.82
C LEU A 382 -18.58 -47.65 -8.34
N ARG A 383 -17.59 -48.08 -7.56
CA ARG A 383 -16.16 -47.96 -7.93
C ARG A 383 -15.33 -49.14 -7.39
N ALA A 384 -14.07 -49.24 -7.81
CA ALA A 384 -13.14 -50.16 -7.16
C ALA A 384 -12.90 -49.70 -5.71
N ARG A 385 -12.48 -50.61 -4.82
CA ARG A 385 -12.21 -50.27 -3.41
C ARG A 385 -11.18 -49.15 -3.25
N VAL A 386 -10.22 -49.05 -4.17
CA VAL A 386 -9.16 -48.03 -4.19
C VAL A 386 -9.75 -46.65 -4.45
N ASP A 387 -10.74 -46.55 -5.34
CA ASP A 387 -11.47 -45.32 -5.63
C ASP A 387 -12.55 -45.01 -4.57
N CYS A 388 -12.55 -45.72 -3.45
CA CYS A 388 -13.54 -45.62 -2.39
C CYS A 388 -12.96 -45.45 -0.96
N PRO A 389 -12.18 -44.38 -0.75
CA PRO A 389 -11.43 -44.14 0.48
C PRO A 389 -12.29 -43.92 1.74
N LEU A 390 -11.88 -44.51 2.88
CA LEU A 390 -12.44 -44.26 4.22
C LEU A 390 -11.59 -43.22 4.95
N ASP A 391 -11.84 -41.93 4.75
CA ASP A 391 -11.11 -40.87 5.45
C ASP A 391 -11.90 -40.35 6.67
N PRO A 392 -11.32 -40.34 7.90
CA PRO A 392 -11.91 -39.68 9.07
C PRO A 392 -12.15 -38.17 8.90
N ASN A 393 -11.52 -37.52 7.92
CA ASN A 393 -11.70 -36.10 7.57
C ASN A 393 -12.18 -35.87 6.12
N GLY A 394 -12.34 -36.92 5.31
CA GLY A 394 -12.70 -36.80 3.90
C GLY A 394 -14.21 -36.91 3.66
N PRO A 395 -14.67 -36.75 2.41
CA PRO A 395 -16.10 -36.61 2.11
C PRO A 395 -16.87 -37.94 2.19
N TYR A 396 -16.20 -39.06 2.47
CA TYR A 396 -16.78 -40.40 2.45
C TYR A 396 -17.19 -40.90 3.84
N LEU A 397 -18.34 -41.57 3.91
CA LEU A 397 -18.89 -42.18 5.11
C LEU A 397 -18.55 -43.68 5.17
N SER A 398 -18.61 -44.43 4.05
CA SER A 398 -18.10 -45.84 3.96
C SER A 398 -18.19 -46.54 2.59
N TYR A 399 -17.25 -47.48 2.31
CA TYR A 399 -17.35 -48.48 1.22
C TYR A 399 -18.06 -49.76 1.70
N GLN A 400 -19.04 -50.25 0.93
CA GLN A 400 -19.90 -51.39 1.31
C GLN A 400 -19.37 -52.77 0.84
N GLY A 401 -18.18 -52.82 0.24
CA GLY A 401 -17.50 -54.05 -0.18
C GLY A 401 -17.74 -54.42 -1.65
N ASP A 402 -16.90 -55.30 -2.20
CA ASP A 402 -16.98 -55.71 -3.61
C ASP A 402 -18.33 -56.40 -3.89
N GLY A 403 -19.06 -55.90 -4.91
CA GLY A 403 -20.39 -56.39 -5.31
C GLY A 403 -21.60 -55.73 -4.63
N SER A 404 -21.40 -54.71 -3.78
CA SER A 404 -22.46 -53.93 -3.10
C SER A 404 -23.14 -52.86 -3.98
N VAL A 405 -24.27 -52.28 -3.54
CA VAL A 405 -25.06 -51.25 -4.27
C VAL A 405 -25.41 -50.03 -3.41
N CYS A 406 -25.78 -48.90 -4.03
CA CYS A 406 -26.00 -47.62 -3.33
C CYS A 406 -27.17 -47.56 -2.32
N ALA A 407 -28.02 -48.59 -2.25
CA ALA A 407 -29.09 -48.63 -1.27
C ALA A 407 -28.61 -48.95 0.17
N ASP A 408 -27.31 -49.21 0.34
CA ASP A 408 -26.75 -49.78 1.56
C ASP A 408 -26.08 -48.72 2.50
N CYS A 409 -26.38 -47.41 2.42
CA CYS A 409 -25.71 -46.30 3.18
C CYS A 409 -26.41 -45.81 4.52
N PRO A 410 -25.69 -45.32 5.57
CA PRO A 410 -26.22 -44.75 6.86
C PRO A 410 -26.69 -43.25 6.91
N ALA A 411 -27.31 -42.75 8.02
CA ALA A 411 -27.87 -41.37 8.24
C ALA A 411 -27.02 -40.40 9.17
N HIS A 412 -27.23 -39.06 9.16
CA HIS A 412 -26.30 -37.95 9.63
C HIS A 412 -26.49 -37.34 11.08
N ASP A 413 -25.62 -36.37 11.50
CA ASP A 413 -25.26 -35.96 12.91
C ASP A 413 -25.50 -34.46 13.36
N ASN A 414 -26.38 -33.63 12.77
CA ASN A 414 -26.65 -32.24 13.23
C ASN A 414 -28.08 -31.71 12.94
N ASP A 415 -29.07 -32.57 13.11
CA ASP A 415 -30.47 -32.33 12.74
C ASP A 415 -31.35 -31.80 13.89
N ALA A 416 -30.82 -31.69 15.11
CA ALA A 416 -31.49 -31.06 16.24
C ALA A 416 -30.67 -29.97 16.96
N CYS A 417 -31.34 -29.20 17.82
CA CYS A 417 -30.70 -28.14 18.61
C CYS A 417 -29.61 -28.67 19.57
N ALA A 418 -29.77 -29.91 20.05
CA ALA A 418 -28.89 -30.50 21.06
C ALA A 418 -27.49 -30.79 20.52
N ASP A 419 -27.41 -31.10 19.23
CA ASP A 419 -26.27 -31.46 18.41
C ASP A 419 -25.85 -30.32 17.45
N ALA A 420 -26.35 -29.10 17.70
CA ALA A 420 -26.00 -27.92 16.92
C ALA A 420 -24.49 -27.67 16.86
N LEU A 421 -23.97 -27.50 15.64
CA LEU A 421 -22.55 -27.27 15.38
C LEU A 421 -22.13 -25.85 15.83
N PHE A 422 -20.96 -25.71 16.45
CA PHE A 422 -20.48 -24.41 16.94
C PHE A 422 -19.75 -23.61 15.84
N LEU A 423 -20.01 -22.31 15.73
CA LEU A 423 -19.30 -21.34 14.89
C LEU A 423 -18.86 -20.13 15.72
N ASN A 424 -17.67 -19.58 15.46
CA ASN A 424 -17.20 -18.33 16.06
C ASN A 424 -17.60 -17.10 15.22
N CYS A 425 -17.58 -15.90 15.83
CA CYS A 425 -17.65 -14.65 15.06
C CYS A 425 -16.45 -14.60 14.07
N GLY A 426 -16.71 -14.26 12.80
CA GLY A 426 -15.74 -14.24 11.71
C GLY A 426 -15.61 -15.56 10.93
N GLU A 427 -16.27 -16.64 11.35
CA GLU A 427 -16.21 -17.95 10.67
C GLU A 427 -17.40 -18.19 9.71
N SER A 428 -17.21 -19.15 8.79
CA SER A 428 -18.23 -19.61 7.85
C SER A 428 -18.33 -21.14 7.79
N ALA A 429 -19.51 -21.69 7.50
CA ALA A 429 -19.76 -23.13 7.36
C ALA A 429 -20.64 -23.42 6.13
N ILE A 430 -20.43 -24.59 5.49
CA ILE A 430 -21.27 -25.06 4.38
C ILE A 430 -22.32 -26.05 4.91
N ALA A 431 -23.58 -25.80 4.59
CA ALA A 431 -24.75 -26.58 4.94
C ALA A 431 -25.24 -27.37 3.71
N HIS A 432 -25.03 -28.69 3.71
CA HIS A 432 -25.52 -29.60 2.67
C HIS A 432 -26.90 -30.14 3.08
N MET A 433 -27.96 -29.77 2.36
CA MET A 433 -29.33 -30.22 2.68
C MET A 433 -29.86 -31.20 1.63
N ASP A 434 -30.27 -32.40 2.05
CA ASP A 434 -30.91 -33.43 1.22
C ASP A 434 -32.33 -33.79 1.73
N LEU A 435 -33.28 -33.99 0.81
CA LEU A 435 -34.70 -34.24 1.05
C LEU A 435 -35.00 -35.59 1.73
N ALA A 436 -34.00 -36.47 1.84
CA ALA A 436 -34.14 -37.75 2.52
C ALA A 436 -34.19 -37.64 4.07
N GLN A 437 -33.77 -36.50 4.63
CA GLN A 437 -33.64 -36.28 6.09
C GLN A 437 -34.88 -35.64 6.70
N ARG A 438 -35.99 -36.39 6.74
CA ARG A 438 -37.25 -35.94 7.35
C ARG A 438 -37.33 -36.32 8.83
N GLU A 439 -36.74 -35.53 9.71
CA GLU A 439 -37.10 -35.55 11.13
C GLU A 439 -37.25 -34.12 11.69
N PHE A 440 -38.36 -33.90 12.41
CA PHE A 440 -38.79 -32.62 12.98
C PHE A 440 -38.93 -32.85 14.48
N ASP A 441 -37.93 -32.46 15.27
CA ASP A 441 -37.91 -32.81 16.70
C ASP A 441 -38.23 -31.66 17.67
N ASP A 442 -38.56 -30.44 17.22
CA ASP A 442 -39.08 -29.40 18.14
C ASP A 442 -40.14 -28.44 17.53
N PRO A 443 -41.12 -27.94 18.32
CA PRO A 443 -42.30 -27.26 17.81
C PRO A 443 -42.10 -25.75 17.54
N LEU A 444 -42.22 -25.42 16.25
CA LEU A 444 -42.60 -24.16 15.57
C LEU A 444 -42.96 -22.95 16.45
N GLY A 445 -42.03 -21.99 16.52
CA GLY A 445 -42.28 -20.58 16.86
C GLY A 445 -42.53 -19.70 15.62
N ALA A 446 -42.94 -18.44 15.84
CA ALA A 446 -43.52 -17.47 14.89
C ALA A 446 -42.71 -17.11 13.61
N CYS A 447 -41.59 -17.80 13.37
CA CYS A 447 -40.64 -17.52 12.32
C CYS A 447 -40.75 -18.45 11.11
N VAL A 448 -41.26 -19.68 11.27
CA VAL A 448 -41.26 -20.72 10.22
C VAL A 448 -42.63 -20.83 9.54
N ASP A 449 -42.68 -20.63 8.22
CA ASP A 449 -43.88 -20.85 7.40
C ASP A 449 -44.16 -22.35 7.18
N ALA A 450 -45.44 -22.74 7.01
CA ALA A 450 -45.80 -24.12 6.71
C ALA A 450 -45.36 -24.50 5.27
N GLY A 451 -44.36 -25.38 5.13
CA GLY A 451 -43.89 -25.88 3.83
C GLY A 451 -42.43 -26.38 3.78
N PHE A 452 -41.63 -26.11 4.81
CA PHE A 452 -40.20 -26.48 4.84
C PHE A 452 -39.96 -27.93 5.30
N VAL A 453 -38.99 -28.61 4.68
CA VAL A 453 -38.62 -30.02 4.93
C VAL A 453 -37.14 -30.12 5.31
N GLY A 454 -36.84 -30.66 6.49
CA GLY A 454 -35.47 -30.81 7.01
C GLY A 454 -34.96 -29.58 7.77
N SER A 455 -34.10 -29.80 8.76
CA SER A 455 -33.44 -28.74 9.53
C SER A 455 -31.99 -29.08 9.87
N LEU A 456 -31.09 -28.12 9.68
CA LEU A 456 -29.72 -28.17 10.21
C LEU A 456 -29.57 -27.11 11.31
N TRP A 457 -28.82 -27.44 12.36
CA TRP A 457 -28.64 -26.56 13.52
C TRP A 457 -27.19 -26.14 13.74
N TYR A 458 -27.02 -24.86 14.05
CA TYR A 458 -25.74 -24.22 14.40
C TYR A 458 -25.90 -23.36 15.66
N ARG A 459 -24.79 -22.98 16.32
CA ARG A 459 -24.77 -22.07 17.47
C ARG A 459 -23.49 -21.24 17.55
N PHE A 460 -23.55 -20.04 18.12
CA PHE A 460 -22.37 -19.19 18.34
C PHE A 460 -22.43 -18.44 19.68
N LEU A 461 -21.28 -17.94 20.14
CA LEU A 461 -21.14 -17.08 21.32
C LEU A 461 -21.19 -15.61 20.90
N ALA A 462 -22.06 -14.81 21.52
CA ALA A 462 -22.12 -13.37 21.26
C ALA A 462 -20.89 -12.66 21.85
N GLU A 463 -19.94 -12.25 21.01
CA GLU A 463 -18.73 -11.49 21.39
C GLU A 463 -18.95 -9.98 21.44
N ASP A 464 -20.11 -9.52 20.98
CA ASP A 464 -20.55 -8.12 21.03
C ASP A 464 -22.07 -8.07 21.38
N THR A 465 -22.58 -6.87 21.63
CA THR A 465 -24.00 -6.56 21.79
C THR A 465 -24.81 -6.69 20.50
N SER A 466 -24.16 -7.05 19.39
CA SER A 466 -24.79 -7.30 18.11
C SER A 466 -24.00 -8.26 17.20
N ALA A 467 -24.70 -8.96 16.31
CA ALA A 467 -24.09 -9.84 15.31
C ALA A 467 -24.86 -9.81 13.99
N VAL A 468 -24.20 -10.11 12.88
CA VAL A 468 -24.81 -10.33 11.57
C VAL A 468 -24.60 -11.78 11.12
N VAL A 469 -25.67 -12.41 10.66
CA VAL A 469 -25.67 -13.79 10.17
C VAL A 469 -26.04 -13.78 8.69
N THR A 470 -25.16 -14.26 7.82
CA THR A 470 -25.37 -14.28 6.37
C THR A 470 -25.53 -15.71 5.87
N LEU A 471 -26.53 -15.97 5.03
CA LEU A 471 -26.71 -17.26 4.35
C LEU A 471 -26.75 -17.06 2.84
N CYS A 472 -25.90 -17.77 2.10
CA CYS A 472 -25.77 -17.69 0.63
C CYS A 472 -25.79 -19.09 0.01
N GLY A 473 -26.56 -19.33 -1.05
CA GLY A 473 -26.55 -20.60 -1.78
C GLY A 473 -26.31 -20.40 -3.28
N ASP A 474 -25.82 -21.43 -3.96
CA ASP A 474 -25.43 -21.37 -5.38
C ASP A 474 -26.64 -21.30 -6.35
N GLN A 475 -27.87 -21.45 -5.87
CA GLN A 475 -29.09 -21.42 -6.67
C GLN A 475 -30.23 -20.64 -5.96
N PRO A 476 -31.16 -20.00 -6.71
CA PRO A 476 -32.18 -19.08 -6.18
C PRO A 476 -33.38 -19.77 -5.54
N ARG A 477 -33.14 -20.65 -4.57
CA ARG A 477 -34.22 -21.40 -3.89
C ARG A 477 -34.42 -20.92 -2.46
N SER A 478 -35.68 -20.95 -2.02
CA SER A 478 -36.07 -20.44 -0.71
C SER A 478 -35.56 -21.34 0.42
N ALA A 479 -34.51 -20.87 1.08
CA ALA A 479 -34.14 -21.30 2.43
C ALA A 479 -34.58 -20.24 3.44
N GLU A 480 -34.57 -20.60 4.72
CA GLU A 480 -34.85 -19.67 5.82
C GLU A 480 -33.79 -19.87 6.90
N VAL A 481 -33.32 -18.75 7.48
CA VAL A 481 -32.49 -18.76 8.68
C VAL A 481 -33.27 -18.16 9.84
N SER A 482 -33.35 -18.90 10.94
CA SER A 482 -34.05 -18.51 12.17
C SER A 482 -33.09 -18.51 13.35
N ALA A 483 -33.03 -17.40 14.09
CA ALA A 483 -32.16 -17.21 15.25
C ALA A 483 -32.96 -17.27 16.56
N TYR A 484 -32.41 -17.95 17.55
CA TYR A 484 -33.01 -18.20 18.85
C TYR A 484 -32.02 -17.96 19.99
N ARG A 485 -32.54 -17.66 21.16
CA ARG A 485 -31.77 -17.63 22.42
C ARG A 485 -32.38 -18.55 23.46
N GLY A 486 -31.58 -18.93 24.46
CA GLY A 486 -32.00 -19.77 25.58
C GLY A 486 -31.43 -21.18 25.51
N VAL A 487 -32.23 -22.18 25.90
CA VAL A 487 -31.81 -23.59 25.93
C VAL A 487 -32.71 -24.43 25.04
N CYS A 488 -32.17 -25.47 24.42
CA CYS A 488 -32.96 -26.41 23.58
C CYS A 488 -34.18 -26.95 24.36
N GLY A 489 -35.33 -27.05 23.70
CA GLY A 489 -36.64 -27.35 24.31
C GLY A 489 -37.34 -26.17 25.00
N ALA A 490 -36.69 -25.00 25.15
CA ALA A 490 -37.27 -23.75 25.67
C ALA A 490 -36.71 -22.50 24.97
N LEU A 491 -36.37 -22.63 23.68
CA LEU A 491 -35.82 -21.55 22.87
C LEU A 491 -36.82 -20.40 22.67
N GLN A 492 -36.33 -19.16 22.77
CA GLN A 492 -37.06 -17.96 22.43
C GLN A 492 -36.60 -17.44 21.07
N PRO A 493 -37.52 -17.16 20.11
CA PRO A 493 -37.15 -16.60 18.82
C PRO A 493 -36.62 -15.18 18.98
N LEU A 494 -35.50 -14.88 18.33
CA LEU A 494 -34.95 -13.53 18.19
C LEU A 494 -35.48 -12.89 16.90
N ARG A 495 -35.09 -13.45 15.76
CA ARG A 495 -35.41 -12.96 14.40
C ARG A 495 -35.28 -14.10 13.40
N CYS A 496 -35.92 -13.95 12.25
CA CYS A 496 -35.72 -14.79 11.07
C CYS A 496 -35.60 -13.96 9.81
N ALA A 497 -35.04 -14.56 8.76
CA ALA A 497 -35.00 -14.00 7.42
C ALA A 497 -35.22 -15.11 6.38
N ARG A 498 -36.06 -14.83 5.40
CA ARG A 498 -36.36 -15.72 4.26
C ARG A 498 -35.47 -15.34 3.09
N LEU A 499 -34.96 -16.33 2.37
CA LEU A 499 -34.07 -16.12 1.22
C LEU A 499 -34.83 -16.06 -0.11
N ASP A 500 -34.48 -15.05 -0.92
CA ASP A 500 -34.64 -14.99 -2.38
C ASP A 500 -33.25 -14.65 -2.97
N CYS A 501 -32.58 -15.59 -3.64
CA CYS A 501 -31.12 -15.51 -3.86
C CYS A 501 -30.68 -14.76 -5.13
N ASP A 502 -30.92 -13.45 -5.18
CA ASP A 502 -30.23 -12.56 -6.13
C ASP A 502 -29.18 -11.64 -5.47
N SER A 503 -29.08 -11.57 -4.12
CA SER A 503 -28.14 -10.63 -3.46
C SER A 503 -27.53 -11.08 -2.11
N GLY A 504 -27.72 -12.32 -1.67
CA GLY A 504 -27.35 -12.75 -0.30
C GLY A 504 -28.25 -12.12 0.76
N THR A 505 -28.51 -12.83 1.85
CA THR A 505 -29.37 -12.31 2.94
C THR A 505 -28.58 -12.26 4.24
N SER A 506 -28.47 -11.06 4.81
CA SER A 506 -27.80 -10.81 6.09
C SER A 506 -28.84 -10.46 7.16
N LEU A 507 -28.92 -11.30 8.19
CA LEU A 507 -29.74 -11.11 9.37
C LEU A 507 -28.95 -10.41 10.46
N CYS A 508 -29.29 -9.16 10.73
CA CYS A 508 -28.75 -8.40 11.85
C CYS A 508 -29.51 -8.73 13.16
N LEU A 509 -28.76 -9.11 14.20
CA LEU A 509 -29.22 -9.43 15.55
C LEU A 509 -28.73 -8.34 16.51
N PRO A 510 -29.50 -7.27 16.74
CA PRO A 510 -29.16 -6.25 17.73
C PRO A 510 -29.57 -6.69 19.15
N ALA A 511 -28.99 -6.04 20.16
CA ALA A 511 -29.33 -6.22 21.57
C ALA A 511 -29.07 -7.63 22.13
N LEU A 512 -27.94 -8.22 21.72
CA LEU A 512 -27.41 -9.44 22.32
C LEU A 512 -26.76 -9.14 23.68
N GLU A 513 -26.80 -10.09 24.59
CA GLU A 513 -26.05 -10.07 25.85
C GLU A 513 -24.65 -10.62 25.62
N LEU A 514 -23.62 -9.85 26.00
CA LEU A 514 -22.23 -10.26 25.85
C LEU A 514 -21.98 -11.62 26.53
N GLY A 515 -21.57 -12.62 25.75
CA GLY A 515 -21.31 -13.98 26.19
C GLY A 515 -22.54 -14.93 26.18
N GLU A 516 -23.68 -14.53 25.62
CA GLU A 516 -24.82 -15.44 25.44
C GLU A 516 -24.62 -16.39 24.24
N ILE A 517 -25.23 -17.59 24.30
CA ILE A 517 -25.25 -18.53 23.16
C ILE A 517 -26.51 -18.30 22.34
N VAL A 518 -26.31 -18.04 21.05
CA VAL A 518 -27.38 -17.90 20.06
C VAL A 518 -27.42 -19.15 19.18
N TYR A 519 -28.60 -19.71 18.96
CA TYR A 519 -28.84 -20.87 18.11
C TYR A 519 -29.41 -20.44 16.76
N LEU A 520 -28.94 -21.05 15.68
CA LEU A 520 -29.36 -20.81 14.32
C LEU A 520 -29.94 -22.10 13.74
N GLN A 521 -31.14 -22.00 13.18
CA GLN A 521 -31.79 -23.08 12.46
C GLN A 521 -31.86 -22.69 10.97
N VAL A 522 -31.42 -23.59 10.10
CA VAL A 522 -31.52 -23.44 8.65
C VAL A 522 -32.52 -24.46 8.10
N THR A 523 -33.50 -24.00 7.32
CA THR A 523 -34.56 -24.85 6.74
C THR A 523 -34.74 -24.57 5.23
N VAL A 524 -35.20 -25.56 4.46
CA VAL A 524 -35.45 -25.45 2.99
C VAL A 524 -36.87 -25.83 2.57
N ASN A 525 -37.41 -25.16 1.55
CA ASN A 525 -38.77 -25.38 1.05
C ASN A 525 -38.84 -26.53 0.01
N ASP A 526 -39.87 -27.37 0.11
CA ASP A 526 -40.06 -28.67 -0.55
C ASP A 526 -40.30 -28.52 -2.07
N ASP A 527 -39.26 -28.64 -2.92
CA ASP A 527 -39.37 -29.06 -4.33
C ASP A 527 -37.98 -29.26 -5.00
N ALA A 528 -37.31 -30.40 -4.75
CA ALA A 528 -36.21 -31.01 -5.52
C ALA A 528 -34.74 -30.59 -5.30
N ALA A 529 -33.90 -31.63 -5.21
CA ALA A 529 -32.44 -31.71 -5.30
C ALA A 529 -31.62 -31.08 -4.16
N ARG A 530 -30.61 -31.86 -3.75
CA ARG A 530 -29.51 -31.53 -2.84
C ARG A 530 -28.91 -30.15 -3.12
N GLN A 531 -28.77 -29.32 -2.08
CA GLN A 531 -28.34 -27.92 -2.19
C GLN A 531 -27.32 -27.58 -1.10
N ASP A 532 -26.38 -26.71 -1.45
CA ASP A 532 -25.28 -26.27 -0.60
C ASP A 532 -25.46 -24.79 -0.29
N TYR A 533 -25.41 -24.42 1.00
CA TYR A 533 -25.49 -23.04 1.46
C TYR A 533 -24.30 -22.70 2.35
N THR A 534 -23.69 -21.54 2.18
CA THR A 534 -22.67 -20.98 3.08
C THR A 534 -23.31 -20.09 4.12
N LEU A 535 -23.12 -20.40 5.40
CA LEU A 535 -23.54 -19.64 6.58
C LEU A 535 -22.31 -18.91 7.16
N THR A 536 -22.39 -17.59 7.37
CA THR A 536 -21.31 -16.75 7.93
C THR A 536 -21.83 -15.93 9.11
N ILE A 537 -20.99 -15.71 10.14
CA ILE A 537 -21.33 -14.88 11.31
C ILE A 537 -20.28 -13.78 11.48
N ALA A 538 -20.66 -12.52 11.69
CA ALA A 538 -19.74 -11.42 11.98
C ALA A 538 -20.26 -10.50 13.11
N CYS A 539 -19.35 -9.90 13.88
CA CYS A 539 -19.64 -9.14 15.11
C CYS A 539 -18.68 -7.93 15.18
N PRO A 540 -19.11 -6.66 15.42
CA PRO A 540 -20.48 -6.15 15.62
C PRO A 540 -21.27 -5.89 14.31
N CYS A 541 -22.53 -5.46 14.42
CA CYS A 541 -23.29 -4.93 13.29
C CYS A 541 -23.16 -3.40 13.15
N ASP A 542 -22.80 -2.90 11.96
CA ASP A 542 -22.73 -1.46 11.70
C ASP A 542 -24.13 -0.86 11.45
N VAL A 543 -24.63 -0.06 12.39
CA VAL A 543 -25.88 0.71 12.28
C VAL A 543 -25.64 2.22 12.40
N GLY A 544 -26.44 3.02 11.69
CA GLY A 544 -26.34 4.49 11.60
C GLY A 544 -27.65 5.16 11.17
N ALA A 545 -27.67 6.49 11.11
CA ALA A 545 -28.80 7.28 10.62
C ALA A 545 -29.00 7.16 9.11
N CYS A 546 -30.25 7.32 8.65
CA CYS A 546 -30.64 7.23 7.26
C CYS A 546 -31.52 8.40 6.87
N CYS A 547 -31.03 9.22 5.96
CA CYS A 547 -31.69 10.42 5.47
C CYS A 547 -32.65 10.06 4.34
N LEU A 548 -33.94 10.23 4.57
CA LEU A 548 -34.98 9.84 3.62
C LEU A 548 -35.23 10.94 2.58
N PRO A 549 -35.75 10.57 1.38
CA PRO A 549 -36.03 11.50 0.29
C PRO A 549 -37.00 12.65 0.60
N ASP A 550 -37.80 12.55 1.66
CA ASP A 550 -38.75 13.57 2.10
C ASP A 550 -38.17 14.58 3.11
N GLY A 551 -36.87 14.48 3.41
CA GLY A 551 -36.16 15.30 4.38
C GLY A 551 -36.30 14.83 5.83
N SER A 552 -36.94 13.69 6.07
CA SER A 552 -36.96 13.03 7.38
C SER A 552 -35.74 12.11 7.56
N CYS A 553 -35.49 11.64 8.79
CA CYS A 553 -34.34 10.81 9.11
C CYS A 553 -34.72 9.65 10.04
N VAL A 554 -34.14 8.47 9.81
CA VAL A 554 -34.39 7.22 10.55
C VAL A 554 -33.10 6.73 11.22
N GLU A 555 -33.15 6.52 12.53
CA GLU A 555 -32.00 6.09 13.35
C GLU A 555 -31.74 4.57 13.29
N ALA A 556 -30.50 4.17 13.60
CA ALA A 556 -30.10 2.78 13.88
C ALA A 556 -30.46 1.77 12.79
N VAL A 557 -30.21 2.11 11.53
CA VAL A 557 -30.38 1.21 10.39
C VAL A 557 -29.04 0.79 9.81
N THR A 558 -28.97 -0.44 9.31
CA THR A 558 -27.80 -0.93 8.57
C THR A 558 -27.76 -0.27 7.21
N ARG A 559 -26.55 -0.12 6.65
CA ARG A 559 -26.35 0.46 5.32
C ARG A 559 -27.24 -0.18 4.23
N PRO A 560 -27.35 -1.52 4.13
CA PRO A 560 -28.23 -2.15 3.13
C PRO A 560 -29.71 -1.78 3.32
N ARG A 561 -30.18 -1.71 4.57
CA ARG A 561 -31.58 -1.36 4.86
C ARG A 561 -31.89 0.11 4.53
N CYS A 562 -30.91 0.99 4.68
CA CYS A 562 -31.06 2.41 4.33
C CYS A 562 -31.10 2.61 2.81
N GLU A 563 -30.14 2.00 2.10
CA GLU A 563 -29.89 2.26 0.67
C GLU A 563 -30.80 1.40 -0.24
N GLU A 564 -31.46 0.35 0.27
CA GLU A 564 -32.27 -0.54 -0.57
C GLU A 564 -33.56 0.11 -1.15
N PRO A 565 -33.88 -0.15 -2.43
CA PRO A 565 -35.06 0.43 -3.13
C PRO A 565 -36.42 0.02 -2.56
N ASN A 566 -36.52 -1.14 -1.90
CA ASN A 566 -37.77 -1.68 -1.35
C ASN A 566 -37.91 -1.47 0.17
N SER A 567 -36.98 -0.71 0.77
CA SER A 567 -36.88 -0.48 2.21
C SER A 567 -37.06 1.02 2.51
N LEU A 568 -35.97 1.75 2.75
CA LEU A 568 -36.00 3.17 3.12
C LEU A 568 -35.60 4.10 1.97
N SER A 569 -34.82 3.61 1.00
CA SER A 569 -34.36 4.39 -0.17
C SER A 569 -33.76 5.75 0.22
N GLY A 570 -33.03 5.78 1.34
CA GLY A 570 -32.37 6.95 1.88
C GLY A 570 -30.86 6.88 1.74
N VAL A 571 -30.18 7.95 2.15
CA VAL A 571 -28.71 8.04 2.18
C VAL A 571 -28.22 7.73 3.59
N TRP A 572 -27.33 6.75 3.72
CA TRP A 572 -26.83 6.31 5.02
C TRP A 572 -25.75 7.26 5.54
N GLY A 573 -25.90 7.73 6.77
CA GLY A 573 -25.06 8.77 7.39
C GLY A 573 -23.75 8.26 8.00
N GLY A 574 -23.39 6.99 7.82
CA GLY A 574 -22.21 6.38 8.43
C GLY A 574 -22.50 5.69 9.77
N PRO A 575 -21.54 4.92 10.33
CA PRO A 575 -21.72 4.19 11.58
C PRO A 575 -21.98 5.14 12.75
N GLN A 576 -22.94 4.80 13.63
CA GLN A 576 -23.32 5.58 14.82
C GLN A 576 -23.81 7.03 14.56
N SER A 577 -24.05 7.40 13.30
CA SER A 577 -24.60 8.71 12.93
C SER A 577 -26.02 8.93 13.49
N GLN A 578 -26.36 10.19 13.81
CA GLN A 578 -27.62 10.59 14.43
C GLN A 578 -28.35 11.67 13.61
N CYS A 579 -29.67 11.60 13.58
CA CYS A 579 -30.59 12.49 12.87
C CYS A 579 -30.69 13.91 13.48
N SER A 580 -30.07 14.17 14.63
CA SER A 580 -30.24 15.41 15.41
C SER A 580 -29.36 16.59 14.94
N ALA A 581 -28.43 16.36 14.00
CA ALA A 581 -27.59 17.40 13.40
C ALA A 581 -28.20 17.91 12.07
N ALA A 582 -28.89 19.05 12.12
CA ALA A 582 -29.65 19.58 11.00
C ALA A 582 -28.79 20.19 9.87
N THR A 583 -28.41 19.39 8.87
CA THR A 583 -28.68 19.61 7.43
C THR A 583 -28.12 18.46 6.58
N CYS A 584 -28.99 17.76 5.84
CA CYS A 584 -28.61 16.89 4.72
C CYS A 584 -28.21 17.77 3.51
N GLY A 585 -27.07 18.46 3.60
CA GLY A 585 -26.82 19.69 2.83
C GLY A 585 -25.67 19.73 1.82
N ASN A 586 -25.04 18.60 1.45
CA ASN A 586 -24.05 18.57 0.35
C ASN A 586 -24.28 17.32 -0.50
N TYR A 587 -25.12 17.43 -1.53
CA TYR A 587 -25.20 16.44 -2.59
C TYR A 587 -24.41 16.97 -3.79
N PRO A 588 -23.51 16.19 -4.41
CA PRO A 588 -22.63 16.61 -5.51
C PRO A 588 -23.40 16.80 -6.83
N ASP A 589 -24.17 17.87 -6.87
CA ASP A 589 -25.24 18.11 -7.84
C ASP A 589 -24.92 19.24 -8.84
N ASP A 590 -23.68 19.73 -8.83
CA ASP A 590 -23.15 20.63 -9.84
C ASP A 590 -21.61 20.49 -9.91
N CYS A 591 -21.01 21.10 -10.93
CA CYS A 591 -19.56 21.11 -11.13
C CYS A 591 -18.77 21.71 -9.94
N ALA A 592 -19.35 22.67 -9.21
CA ALA A 592 -18.68 23.34 -8.09
C ALA A 592 -18.69 22.49 -6.80
N SER A 593 -19.66 21.59 -6.67
CA SER A 593 -19.81 20.63 -5.56
C SER A 593 -19.32 19.23 -5.93
N ALA A 594 -18.55 19.10 -7.01
CA ALA A 594 -18.01 17.84 -7.48
C ALA A 594 -17.18 17.14 -6.39
N ILE A 595 -17.34 15.82 -6.27
CA ILE A 595 -16.52 15.02 -5.35
C ILE A 595 -15.10 14.92 -5.91
N PHE A 596 -14.13 15.49 -5.21
CA PHE A 596 -12.73 15.41 -5.58
C PHE A 596 -12.19 13.99 -5.36
N CYS A 597 -11.51 13.44 -6.36
CA CYS A 597 -10.79 12.18 -6.28
C CYS A 597 -9.37 12.43 -5.77
N ASP A 598 -9.18 12.25 -4.46
CA ASP A 598 -7.93 12.52 -3.74
C ASP A 598 -6.86 11.43 -3.93
N VAL A 599 -7.26 10.18 -4.16
CA VAL A 599 -6.37 9.03 -4.39
C VAL A 599 -6.82 8.24 -5.62
N ILE A 600 -5.88 7.85 -6.48
CA ILE A 600 -6.13 7.02 -7.66
C ILE A 600 -5.38 5.68 -7.51
N PRO A 601 -6.04 4.52 -7.70
CA PRO A 601 -7.41 4.33 -8.17
C PRO A 601 -8.50 4.63 -7.12
N ALA A 602 -9.61 5.24 -7.56
CA ALA A 602 -10.76 5.56 -6.72
C ALA A 602 -11.99 4.72 -7.09
N HIS A 603 -12.82 4.38 -6.10
CA HIS A 603 -14.09 3.68 -6.28
C HIS A 603 -15.20 4.37 -5.46
N PHE A 604 -16.36 4.59 -6.08
CA PHE A 604 -17.50 5.24 -5.46
C PHE A 604 -18.80 4.47 -5.76
N VAL A 605 -19.73 4.54 -4.81
CA VAL A 605 -21.11 4.04 -4.98
C VAL A 605 -22.05 5.22 -4.75
N ASN A 606 -22.85 5.60 -5.76
CA ASN A 606 -23.74 6.74 -5.65
C ASN A 606 -25.02 6.55 -6.50
N THR A 607 -25.89 7.56 -6.55
CA THR A 607 -27.15 7.53 -7.32
C THR A 607 -27.38 8.86 -8.01
N THR A 608 -28.07 8.88 -9.14
CA THR A 608 -28.51 10.11 -9.80
C THR A 608 -29.93 10.51 -9.38
N ALA A 609 -30.57 9.71 -8.50
CA ALA A 609 -31.99 9.87 -8.12
C ALA A 609 -32.32 11.23 -7.49
N PHE A 610 -31.33 11.87 -6.86
CA PHE A 610 -31.51 13.12 -6.12
C PHE A 610 -30.78 14.30 -6.78
N ALA A 611 -30.14 14.07 -7.91
CA ALA A 611 -29.53 15.12 -8.68
C ALA A 611 -30.61 15.99 -9.36
N THR A 612 -30.27 17.24 -9.66
CA THR A 612 -31.02 18.18 -10.47
C THR A 612 -30.44 18.26 -11.89
N SER A 613 -31.18 18.89 -12.80
CA SER A 613 -30.76 18.96 -14.20
C SER A 613 -29.75 20.08 -14.42
N ASP A 614 -28.55 19.70 -14.85
CA ASP A 614 -27.48 20.65 -15.15
C ASP A 614 -27.58 21.28 -16.53
N ASN A 615 -27.22 22.57 -16.62
CA ASN A 615 -27.08 23.27 -17.89
C ASN A 615 -25.61 23.24 -18.35
N VAL A 616 -25.19 22.14 -18.96
CA VAL A 616 -23.82 21.96 -19.48
C VAL A 616 -23.72 22.25 -20.99
N PRO A 617 -22.53 22.61 -21.50
CA PRO A 617 -22.35 22.94 -22.91
C PRO A 617 -22.65 21.79 -23.88
N SER A 618 -23.36 22.11 -24.97
CA SER A 618 -23.67 21.14 -26.03
C SER A 618 -22.41 20.82 -26.87
N GLY A 619 -21.75 19.71 -26.56
CA GLY A 619 -20.52 19.30 -27.26
C GLY A 619 -20.09 17.84 -27.09
N CYS A 620 -20.54 17.17 -26.02
CA CYS A 620 -20.13 15.80 -25.71
C CYS A 620 -20.66 14.70 -26.63
N GLY A 621 -21.53 14.97 -27.61
CA GLY A 621 -22.11 13.93 -28.47
C GLY A 621 -23.14 13.00 -27.78
N VAL A 622 -23.03 12.81 -26.46
CA VAL A 622 -24.07 12.24 -25.59
C VAL A 622 -24.86 13.39 -24.96
N GLY A 623 -26.18 13.42 -25.17
CA GLY A 623 -27.01 14.49 -24.61
C GLY A 623 -27.19 14.33 -23.11
N VAL A 624 -26.98 15.41 -22.35
CA VAL A 624 -27.40 15.50 -20.95
C VAL A 624 -28.89 15.77 -20.91
N ILE A 625 -29.66 14.70 -20.65
CA ILE A 625 -31.13 14.69 -20.71
C ILE A 625 -31.75 14.21 -19.40
N SER A 626 -30.92 13.98 -18.38
CA SER A 626 -31.32 13.55 -17.04
C SER A 626 -30.32 14.14 -16.03
N PRO A 627 -30.74 14.31 -14.77
CA PRO A 627 -29.86 14.76 -13.70
C PRO A 627 -28.58 13.93 -13.55
N GLY A 628 -27.50 14.56 -13.11
CA GLY A 628 -26.18 13.93 -12.99
C GLY A 628 -25.45 14.25 -11.70
N VAL A 629 -24.52 13.37 -11.34
CA VAL A 629 -23.63 13.55 -10.19
C VAL A 629 -22.23 13.87 -10.68
N TRP A 630 -21.57 14.80 -10.00
CA TRP A 630 -20.28 15.35 -10.40
C TRP A 630 -19.10 14.86 -9.55
N TYR A 631 -17.99 14.60 -10.23
CA TYR A 631 -16.69 14.22 -9.66
C TYR A 631 -15.60 15.06 -10.32
N SER A 632 -14.52 15.38 -9.59
CA SER A 632 -13.35 16.04 -10.17
C SER A 632 -12.05 15.29 -9.89
N VAL A 633 -11.08 15.43 -10.79
CA VAL A 633 -9.78 14.75 -10.71
C VAL A 633 -8.69 15.60 -11.36
N LEU A 634 -7.49 15.63 -10.76
CA LEU A 634 -6.31 16.25 -11.37
C LEU A 634 -5.65 15.27 -12.34
N GLY A 635 -5.37 15.73 -13.55
CA GLY A 635 -4.61 14.97 -14.53
C GLY A 635 -3.19 14.67 -14.07
N ASP A 636 -2.71 13.46 -14.35
CA ASP A 636 -1.37 12.96 -14.05
C ASP A 636 -0.44 13.04 -15.28
N GLY A 637 -0.94 13.59 -16.39
CA GLY A 637 -0.24 13.62 -17.68
C GLY A 637 -0.30 12.31 -18.46
N GLY A 638 -0.95 11.28 -17.88
CA GLY A 638 -1.21 9.98 -18.47
C GLY A 638 -2.63 9.83 -19.02
N GLU A 639 -2.99 8.60 -19.41
CA GLU A 639 -4.36 8.26 -19.77
C GLU A 639 -5.16 7.94 -18.51
N MET A 640 -6.27 8.65 -18.30
CA MET A 640 -7.20 8.35 -17.22
C MET A 640 -8.44 7.67 -17.74
N THR A 641 -8.99 6.75 -16.95
CA THR A 641 -10.20 6.02 -17.27
C THR A 641 -11.25 6.17 -16.18
N VAL A 642 -12.45 6.58 -16.58
CA VAL A 642 -13.63 6.70 -15.74
C VAL A 642 -14.65 5.66 -16.21
N SER A 643 -15.12 4.80 -15.31
CA SER A 643 -15.96 3.65 -15.66
C SER A 643 -17.08 3.43 -14.66
N THR A 644 -18.31 3.27 -15.19
CA THR A 644 -19.48 2.79 -14.44
C THR A 644 -19.81 1.33 -14.70
N CYS A 645 -18.90 0.62 -15.40
CA CYS A 645 -19.04 -0.79 -15.75
C CYS A 645 -18.88 -1.68 -14.52
N HIS A 646 -19.95 -1.76 -13.75
CA HIS A 646 -20.08 -2.59 -12.57
C HIS A 646 -21.47 -3.23 -12.57
N PRO A 647 -21.59 -4.54 -12.23
CA PRO A 647 -22.89 -5.24 -12.22
C PRO A 647 -23.94 -4.64 -11.30
N ALA A 648 -23.51 -3.84 -10.32
CA ALA A 648 -24.38 -3.19 -9.35
C ALA A 648 -24.89 -1.80 -9.79
N SER A 649 -24.51 -1.34 -10.98
CA SER A 649 -25.10 -0.14 -11.60
C SER A 649 -26.46 -0.47 -12.19
N ASP A 650 -27.50 0.28 -11.81
CA ASP A 650 -28.90 -0.07 -12.10
C ASP A 650 -29.54 0.77 -13.21
N ILE A 651 -28.80 1.75 -13.73
CA ILE A 651 -29.25 2.66 -14.78
C ILE A 651 -28.41 2.55 -16.04
N ASP A 652 -29.05 2.91 -17.14
CA ASP A 652 -28.41 3.16 -18.44
C ASP A 652 -27.54 4.42 -18.30
N THR A 653 -26.27 4.24 -17.91
CA THR A 653 -25.38 5.34 -17.49
C THR A 653 -24.76 6.02 -18.69
N ARG A 654 -24.56 7.33 -18.60
CA ARG A 654 -23.72 8.16 -19.45
C ARG A 654 -22.65 8.81 -18.62
N ILE A 655 -21.43 8.87 -19.16
CA ILE A 655 -20.33 9.64 -18.60
C ILE A 655 -20.03 10.79 -19.55
N SER A 656 -19.91 11.99 -19.02
CA SER A 656 -19.47 13.17 -19.75
C SER A 656 -18.33 13.81 -18.97
N VAL A 657 -17.17 13.94 -19.62
CA VAL A 657 -15.95 14.50 -19.04
C VAL A 657 -15.71 15.86 -19.64
N TYR A 658 -15.59 16.85 -18.76
CA TYR A 658 -15.36 18.24 -19.09
C TYR A 658 -14.04 18.73 -18.49
N CYS A 659 -13.55 19.86 -18.99
CA CYS A 659 -12.51 20.64 -18.33
C CYS A 659 -12.77 22.14 -18.56
N GLY A 660 -12.06 23.00 -17.81
CA GLY A 660 -12.28 24.44 -17.75
C GLY A 660 -13.23 24.83 -16.62
N ASP A 661 -13.52 26.13 -16.49
CA ASP A 661 -14.33 26.65 -15.39
C ASP A 661 -15.78 26.13 -15.49
N CYS A 662 -16.47 25.96 -14.35
CA CYS A 662 -17.86 25.48 -14.32
C CYS A 662 -18.83 26.36 -15.13
N ASP A 663 -18.51 27.64 -15.33
CA ASP A 663 -19.27 28.58 -16.17
C ASP A 663 -18.92 28.49 -17.69
N ALA A 664 -17.84 27.80 -18.05
CA ALA A 664 -17.26 27.74 -19.39
C ALA A 664 -16.69 26.35 -19.76
N LEU A 665 -17.38 25.28 -19.36
CA LEU A 665 -16.92 23.90 -19.56
C LEU A 665 -16.71 23.53 -21.03
N THR A 666 -15.59 22.89 -21.34
CA THR A 666 -15.32 22.27 -22.63
C THR A 666 -15.41 20.76 -22.49
N CYS A 667 -16.20 20.11 -23.34
CA CYS A 667 -16.29 18.66 -23.33
C CYS A 667 -15.04 18.02 -23.95
N ILE A 668 -14.46 17.05 -23.26
CA ILE A 668 -13.21 16.39 -23.64
C ILE A 668 -13.44 14.95 -24.06
N ALA A 669 -14.30 14.25 -23.34
CA ALA A 669 -14.65 12.89 -23.66
C ALA A 669 -16.05 12.58 -23.15
N SER A 670 -16.67 11.58 -23.74
CA SER A 670 -17.94 11.08 -23.26
C SER A 670 -18.16 9.65 -23.71
N ASN A 671 -19.07 8.99 -23.03
CA ASN A 671 -19.60 7.72 -23.48
C ASN A 671 -21.02 7.52 -22.94
N ASP A 672 -21.84 6.78 -23.66
CA ASP A 672 -23.13 6.28 -23.17
C ASP A 672 -23.14 4.75 -23.08
N ASP A 673 -22.68 4.06 -24.12
CA ASP A 673 -22.63 2.60 -24.14
C ASP A 673 -21.21 2.09 -24.43
N SER A 674 -20.50 1.63 -23.41
CA SER A 674 -19.14 1.10 -23.60
C SER A 674 -19.11 -0.18 -24.40
N THR A 675 -18.24 -0.21 -25.40
CA THR A 675 -17.96 -1.41 -26.20
C THR A 675 -16.70 -2.16 -25.75
N THR A 676 -15.96 -1.59 -24.80
CA THR A 676 -14.56 -1.95 -24.48
C THR A 676 -14.41 -2.69 -23.15
N GLY A 677 -15.36 -2.58 -22.21
CA GLY A 677 -15.27 -3.23 -20.89
C GLY A 677 -15.94 -4.62 -20.77
N GLY A 678 -16.24 -5.27 -21.90
CA GLY A 678 -16.75 -6.65 -21.91
C GLY A 678 -18.09 -6.83 -21.18
N ALA A 679 -18.28 -7.99 -20.55
CA ALA A 679 -19.52 -8.31 -19.83
C ALA A 679 -19.79 -7.42 -18.60
N ALA A 680 -18.75 -6.79 -18.05
CA ALA A 680 -18.88 -5.88 -16.91
C ALA A 680 -19.62 -4.57 -17.27
N CYS A 681 -19.68 -4.22 -18.57
CA CYS A 681 -20.46 -3.08 -19.05
C CYS A 681 -21.88 -3.45 -19.52
N ASP A 682 -22.30 -4.71 -19.34
CA ASP A 682 -23.62 -5.19 -19.76
C ASP A 682 -24.64 -5.00 -18.64
N LEU A 683 -25.65 -4.15 -18.88
CA LEU A 683 -26.84 -4.06 -18.05
C LEU A 683 -27.97 -4.84 -18.72
N ARG A 684 -28.42 -5.93 -18.07
CA ARG A 684 -29.50 -6.81 -18.58
C ARG A 684 -29.20 -7.40 -19.97
N GLY A 685 -27.95 -7.79 -20.20
CA GLY A 685 -27.49 -8.40 -21.45
C GLY A 685 -27.40 -7.43 -22.63
N GLN A 686 -27.38 -6.13 -22.36
CA GLN A 686 -27.17 -5.07 -23.34
C GLN A 686 -26.10 -4.11 -22.81
N ARG A 687 -25.18 -3.68 -23.67
CA ARG A 687 -24.12 -2.72 -23.33
C ARG A 687 -24.74 -1.36 -23.06
N ARG A 688 -25.01 -1.04 -21.79
CA ARG A 688 -25.68 0.19 -21.34
C ARG A 688 -24.94 0.89 -20.19
N LEU A 689 -23.77 0.37 -19.82
CA LEU A 689 -22.89 1.02 -18.87
C LEU A 689 -21.76 1.72 -19.62
N SER A 690 -21.30 2.82 -19.05
CA SER A 690 -20.36 3.73 -19.68
C SER A 690 -18.95 3.53 -19.15
N MET A 691 -17.98 3.69 -20.03
CA MET A 691 -16.55 3.74 -19.69
C MET A 691 -15.87 4.61 -20.71
N VAL A 692 -15.10 5.58 -20.24
CA VAL A 692 -14.41 6.52 -21.11
C VAL A 692 -12.97 6.69 -20.64
N SER A 693 -12.05 6.60 -21.59
CA SER A 693 -10.62 6.86 -21.38
C SER A 693 -10.25 8.13 -22.15
N PHE A 694 -9.45 8.99 -21.53
CA PHE A 694 -9.01 10.25 -22.12
C PHE A 694 -7.61 10.61 -21.65
N CYS A 695 -6.85 11.26 -22.53
CA CYS A 695 -5.54 11.79 -22.17
C CYS A 695 -5.70 13.03 -21.28
N THR A 696 -4.96 13.04 -20.18
CA THR A 696 -4.91 14.18 -19.27
C THR A 696 -3.65 15.01 -19.47
N GLN A 697 -3.71 16.27 -19.08
CA GLN A 697 -2.53 17.10 -18.87
C GLN A 697 -2.21 17.11 -17.38
N PHE A 698 -0.92 17.01 -17.03
CA PHE A 698 -0.49 17.04 -15.65
C PHE A 698 -0.97 18.34 -14.98
N GLY A 699 -1.67 18.24 -13.87
CA GLY A 699 -2.18 19.38 -13.09
C GLY A 699 -3.43 20.07 -13.66
N ALA A 700 -3.96 19.65 -14.80
CA ALA A 700 -5.26 20.15 -15.28
C ALA A 700 -6.41 19.43 -14.55
N GLU A 701 -7.42 20.18 -14.10
CA GLU A 701 -8.60 19.59 -13.48
C GLU A 701 -9.63 19.15 -14.53
N TYR A 702 -10.18 17.96 -14.32
CA TYR A 702 -11.21 17.36 -15.15
C TYR A 702 -12.45 17.04 -14.30
N TYR A 703 -13.62 17.37 -14.83
CA TYR A 703 -14.90 17.10 -14.18
C TYR A 703 -15.63 15.95 -14.91
N ALA A 704 -15.89 14.86 -14.20
CA ALA A 704 -16.66 13.73 -14.70
C ALA A 704 -18.08 13.78 -14.14
N MET A 705 -19.05 13.88 -15.04
CA MET A 705 -20.48 13.87 -14.71
C MET A 705 -21.08 12.51 -15.11
N VAL A 706 -21.71 11.84 -14.15
CA VAL A 706 -22.44 10.58 -14.38
C VAL A 706 -23.94 10.85 -14.38
N HIS A 707 -24.63 10.53 -15.49
CA HIS A 707 -26.07 10.74 -15.67
C HIS A 707 -26.74 9.55 -16.36
N GLY A 708 -28.07 9.54 -16.47
CA GLY A 708 -28.81 8.46 -17.11
C GLY A 708 -29.38 8.80 -18.50
N VAL A 709 -29.67 7.78 -19.32
CA VAL A 709 -30.43 7.92 -20.57
C VAL A 709 -31.94 7.96 -20.28
N GLY A 710 -32.44 9.12 -19.86
CA GLY A 710 -33.90 9.32 -19.66
C GLY A 710 -34.45 8.72 -18.36
N GLY A 711 -33.60 8.57 -17.33
CA GLY A 711 -33.95 8.08 -16.00
C GLY A 711 -32.84 8.35 -14.98
N THR A 712 -33.13 8.16 -13.70
CA THR A 712 -32.19 8.31 -12.59
C THR A 712 -32.13 7.04 -11.74
N GLY A 713 -31.04 6.84 -10.99
CA GLY A 713 -30.83 5.65 -10.16
C GLY A 713 -29.37 5.37 -9.82
N ARG A 714 -29.12 4.22 -9.20
CA ARG A 714 -27.83 3.83 -8.61
C ARG A 714 -26.77 3.51 -9.68
N PHE A 715 -25.52 3.87 -9.41
CA PHE A 715 -24.35 3.51 -10.19
C PHE A 715 -23.14 3.28 -9.27
N GLU A 716 -22.19 2.47 -9.71
CA GLU A 716 -20.84 2.47 -9.15
C GLU A 716 -19.88 3.11 -10.15
N LEU A 717 -18.88 3.82 -9.64
CA LEU A 717 -17.90 4.56 -10.42
C LEU A 717 -16.50 4.12 -10.03
N THR A 718 -15.63 3.94 -11.02
CA THR A 718 -14.19 3.73 -10.83
C THR A 718 -13.42 4.77 -11.63
N VAL A 719 -12.36 5.30 -11.04
CA VAL A 719 -11.40 6.22 -11.67
C VAL A 719 -10.01 5.62 -11.54
N THR A 720 -9.30 5.46 -12.64
CA THR A 720 -7.97 4.80 -12.68
C THR A 720 -7.00 5.61 -13.53
N GLY A 721 -5.73 5.67 -13.10
CA GLY A 721 -4.62 6.35 -13.78
C GLY A 721 -3.74 5.37 -14.54
N GLY A 722 -3.07 5.83 -15.59
CA GLY A 722 -2.30 5.01 -16.53
C GLY A 722 -0.99 5.66 -16.96
N VAL A 723 0.01 4.84 -17.30
CA VAL A 723 1.42 5.28 -17.49
C VAL A 723 1.76 5.86 -18.87
N SER A 724 0.89 5.76 -19.88
CA SER A 724 1.17 6.31 -21.22
C SER A 724 -0.10 6.65 -21.99
N CYS A 725 -0.19 7.85 -22.57
CA CYS A 725 -1.30 8.19 -23.46
C CYS A 725 -0.97 7.95 -24.94
N ALA A 726 -1.86 7.24 -25.64
CA ALA A 726 -1.71 6.96 -27.07
C ALA A 726 -2.19 8.10 -27.99
N GLY A 727 -2.93 9.07 -27.46
CA GLY A 727 -3.44 10.25 -28.18
C GLY A 727 -2.80 11.57 -27.71
N SER A 728 -3.07 12.67 -28.41
CA SER A 728 -2.80 14.01 -27.87
C SER A 728 -3.97 14.42 -26.98
N ALA A 729 -3.67 14.83 -25.74
CA ALA A 729 -4.66 15.47 -24.87
C ALA A 729 -5.27 16.68 -25.58
N THR A 730 -6.60 16.80 -25.52
CA THR A 730 -7.28 18.06 -25.86
C THR A 730 -6.68 19.16 -25.00
N LEU A 731 -6.47 20.35 -25.57
CA LEU A 731 -5.99 21.53 -24.84
C LEU A 731 -7.05 21.96 -23.82
N CYS A 732 -7.07 21.31 -22.67
CA CYS A 732 -7.59 21.89 -21.45
C CYS A 732 -6.53 22.87 -21.01
N GLU A 733 -6.87 24.16 -21.00
CA GLU A 733 -5.94 25.14 -20.46
C GLU A 733 -5.61 24.72 -19.03
N PRO A 734 -4.37 24.33 -18.77
CA PRO A 734 -4.00 23.83 -17.47
C PRO A 734 -4.20 24.96 -16.45
N VAL A 735 -4.91 24.64 -15.36
CA VAL A 735 -5.14 25.60 -14.28
C VAL A 735 -3.95 25.61 -13.33
N GLY A 736 -3.76 26.76 -12.72
CA GLY A 736 -2.71 27.01 -11.75
C GLY A 736 -3.06 28.25 -10.94
N ALA A 737 -2.32 28.47 -9.86
CA ALA A 737 -2.46 29.64 -9.03
C ALA A 737 -2.24 30.92 -9.87
N CYS A 738 -3.23 31.79 -9.88
CA CYS A 738 -3.12 33.14 -10.42
C CYS A 738 -3.02 34.15 -9.28
N CYS A 739 -1.88 34.81 -9.21
CA CYS A 739 -1.53 35.73 -8.13
C CYS A 739 -1.99 37.15 -8.45
N LEU A 740 -3.00 37.62 -7.75
CA LEU A 740 -3.67 38.92 -7.94
C LEU A 740 -3.35 39.87 -6.78
N GLY A 741 -2.06 40.18 -6.56
CA GLY A 741 -1.65 41.19 -5.58
C GLY A 741 -2.15 40.92 -4.15
N GLY A 742 -2.07 39.66 -3.69
CA GLY A 742 -2.44 39.24 -2.33
C GLY A 742 -3.69 38.35 -2.25
N THR A 743 -4.34 38.04 -3.37
CA THR A 743 -5.35 36.98 -3.48
C THR A 743 -4.94 35.98 -4.56
N CYS A 744 -5.24 34.71 -4.38
CA CYS A 744 -5.00 33.68 -5.38
C CYS A 744 -6.32 33.12 -5.91
N GLU A 745 -6.41 32.96 -7.22
CA GLU A 745 -7.51 32.26 -7.89
C GLU A 745 -6.96 31.14 -8.78
N LEU A 746 -7.52 29.94 -8.72
CA LEU A 746 -7.20 28.89 -9.68
C LEU A 746 -7.85 29.25 -11.00
N THR A 747 -7.04 29.60 -11.99
CA THR A 747 -7.54 29.89 -13.33
C THR A 747 -6.51 29.46 -14.37
N THR A 748 -6.83 29.65 -15.64
CA THR A 748 -5.93 29.37 -16.75
C THR A 748 -4.87 30.46 -16.88
N GLN A 749 -3.72 30.18 -17.52
CA GLN A 749 -2.71 31.21 -17.79
C GLN A 749 -3.29 32.44 -18.53
N ALA A 750 -4.19 32.20 -19.49
CA ALA A 750 -4.89 33.26 -20.21
C ALA A 750 -5.90 34.02 -19.35
N GLY A 751 -6.62 33.32 -18.46
CA GLY A 751 -7.52 33.92 -17.47
C GLY A 751 -6.76 34.81 -16.49
N CYS A 752 -5.59 34.36 -16.03
CA CYS A 752 -4.73 35.12 -15.15
C CYS A 752 -4.24 36.43 -15.78
N GLY A 753 -3.86 36.39 -17.06
CA GLY A 753 -3.49 37.59 -17.82
C GLY A 753 -4.64 38.58 -18.04
N LEU A 754 -5.90 38.12 -18.07
CA LEU A 754 -7.08 38.98 -18.15
C LEU A 754 -7.46 39.62 -16.80
N LEU A 755 -7.21 38.90 -15.71
CA LEU A 755 -7.41 39.38 -14.33
C LEU A 755 -6.28 40.32 -13.88
N GLY A 756 -5.19 40.39 -14.64
CA GLY A 756 -4.02 41.23 -14.34
C GLY A 756 -3.09 40.61 -13.28
N GLY A 757 -3.14 39.29 -13.10
CA GLY A 757 -2.31 38.54 -12.16
C GLY A 757 -1.11 37.85 -12.81
N VAL A 758 -0.23 37.31 -11.97
CA VAL A 758 0.93 36.50 -12.37
C VAL A 758 0.58 35.03 -12.23
N PHE A 759 0.70 34.26 -13.32
CA PHE A 759 0.38 32.84 -13.34
C PHE A 759 1.57 32.03 -12.80
N ALA A 760 1.39 31.32 -11.69
CA ALA A 760 2.47 30.63 -11.00
C ALA A 760 2.83 29.25 -11.59
N GLY A 761 2.11 28.82 -12.64
CA GLY A 761 2.38 27.61 -13.37
C GLY A 761 1.30 26.54 -13.20
N VAL A 762 1.26 25.63 -14.15
CA VAL A 762 0.29 24.54 -14.25
C VAL A 762 0.35 23.61 -13.04
N GLY A 763 -0.80 23.31 -12.43
CA GLY A 763 -0.91 22.40 -11.28
C GLY A 763 -0.49 22.99 -9.94
N THR A 764 -0.20 24.30 -9.88
CA THR A 764 0.03 25.02 -8.62
C THR A 764 -1.31 25.30 -7.93
N ALA A 765 -1.43 24.92 -6.66
CA ALA A 765 -2.63 25.21 -5.86
C ALA A 765 -2.60 26.66 -5.38
N CYS A 766 -3.77 27.31 -5.28
CA CYS A 766 -3.85 28.50 -4.46
C CYS A 766 -3.64 28.08 -3.02
N GLY A 767 -2.51 28.51 -2.44
CA GLY A 767 -2.24 28.29 -1.04
C GLY A 767 -3.40 28.86 -0.23
N GLU A 768 -4.15 28.01 0.45
CA GLU A 768 -4.84 28.45 1.65
C GLU A 768 -3.77 29.06 2.53
N ARG A 769 -3.90 30.36 2.81
CA ARG A 769 -3.20 30.97 3.94
C ARG A 769 -3.44 30.05 5.14
N TRP A 770 -2.36 29.77 5.88
CA TRP A 770 -2.30 29.07 7.16
C TRP A 770 -3.63 28.93 7.92
N PRO A 771 -3.84 27.76 8.55
CA PRO A 771 -5.02 26.95 8.36
C PRO A 771 -6.32 27.73 8.59
N SER A 772 -7.33 27.40 7.78
CA SER A 772 -8.72 27.59 8.14
C SER A 772 -8.98 27.06 9.57
N ALA A 773 -10.06 27.51 10.19
CA ALA A 773 -10.34 27.46 11.64
C ALA A 773 -10.24 26.09 12.38
N ASP A 774 -9.77 25.02 11.74
CA ASP A 774 -9.59 23.66 12.24
C ASP A 774 -8.11 23.17 12.19
N GLY A 775 -7.12 24.06 12.39
CA GLY A 775 -5.68 23.76 12.19
C GLY A 775 -5.06 22.65 13.05
N PHE A 776 -5.71 22.20 14.12
CA PHE A 776 -5.26 21.03 14.89
C PHE A 776 -6.17 19.83 14.62
N ILE A 777 -5.58 18.72 14.16
CA ILE A 777 -6.29 17.48 13.90
C ILE A 777 -6.18 16.57 15.13
N GLY A 778 -7.34 16.17 15.67
CA GLY A 778 -7.44 15.23 16.79
C GLY A 778 -7.32 13.77 16.32
N SER A 779 -6.39 13.01 16.89
CA SER A 779 -6.23 11.58 16.58
C SER A 779 -5.92 10.77 17.86
N PRO A 780 -6.32 9.48 17.95
CA PRO A 780 -5.96 8.64 19.09
C PRO A 780 -4.43 8.44 19.17
N ALA A 781 -3.83 8.81 20.31
CA ALA A 781 -2.40 8.60 20.55
C ALA A 781 -2.09 8.41 22.05
N PRO A 782 -1.17 7.52 22.41
CA PRO A 782 -0.81 7.29 23.81
C PRO A 782 0.03 8.45 24.38
N PHE A 783 -0.19 8.80 25.64
CA PHE A 783 0.63 9.80 26.35
C PHE A 783 2.08 9.33 26.54
N ILE A 784 3.06 10.24 26.37
CA ILE A 784 4.48 9.92 26.55
C ILE A 784 4.94 10.35 27.95
N ASP A 785 4.87 9.45 28.93
CA ASP A 785 5.32 9.80 30.29
C ASP A 785 6.85 9.90 30.39
N ILE A 786 7.37 11.12 30.41
CA ILE A 786 8.77 11.47 30.63
C ILE A 786 9.08 11.81 32.10
N SER A 787 8.14 11.67 33.04
CA SER A 787 8.39 11.99 34.46
C SER A 787 9.47 11.12 35.12
N SER A 788 9.78 9.96 34.53
CA SER A 788 10.83 9.04 35.00
C SER A 788 12.09 9.02 34.13
N THR A 789 12.02 9.48 32.89
CA THR A 789 13.12 9.43 31.90
C THR A 789 13.69 10.81 31.56
N GLY A 790 12.86 11.85 31.62
CA GLY A 790 13.20 13.23 31.30
C GLY A 790 14.00 13.92 32.40
N THR A 791 14.58 15.07 32.04
CA THR A 791 15.31 15.93 32.98
C THR A 791 14.34 16.92 33.61
N LEU A 792 14.27 16.94 34.95
CA LEU A 792 13.50 17.93 35.72
C LEU A 792 14.05 19.34 35.48
N ILE A 793 13.19 20.27 35.06
CA ILE A 793 13.53 21.68 34.90
C ILE A 793 13.47 22.36 36.28
N THR A 794 14.55 22.20 37.05
CA THR A 794 14.60 22.61 38.46
C THR A 794 14.37 24.10 38.71
N ALA A 795 14.61 24.96 37.71
CA ALA A 795 14.40 26.39 37.80
C ALA A 795 12.92 26.78 38.00
N ILE A 796 11.99 25.96 37.49
CA ILE A 796 10.54 26.24 37.52
C ILE A 796 9.72 25.14 38.24
N SER A 797 10.29 23.96 38.50
CA SER A 797 9.59 22.81 39.13
C SER A 797 9.43 22.88 40.66
N SER A 798 9.40 24.08 41.23
CA SER A 798 9.06 24.36 42.63
C SER A 798 8.61 25.81 42.79
N ALA A 799 8.07 26.36 41.71
CA ALA A 799 7.78 27.78 41.54
C ALA A 799 6.40 27.95 40.91
N ASP A 800 5.96 29.20 40.94
CA ASP A 800 4.69 29.71 40.47
C ASP A 800 5.02 31.04 39.80
N ASP A 801 4.34 31.36 38.70
CA ASP A 801 4.67 32.49 37.82
C ASP A 801 6.17 32.55 37.45
N ALA A 802 6.72 31.44 36.97
CA ALA A 802 8.14 31.32 36.68
C ALA A 802 8.41 30.70 35.31
N GLY A 803 9.42 31.25 34.63
CA GLY A 803 9.84 30.79 33.33
C GLY A 803 11.34 30.52 33.23
N VAL A 804 11.72 29.65 32.29
CA VAL A 804 13.13 29.44 31.95
C VAL A 804 13.30 29.12 30.48
N VAL A 805 14.32 29.72 29.86
CA VAL A 805 14.72 29.42 28.49
C VAL A 805 15.55 28.14 28.48
N ILE A 806 15.14 27.20 27.64
CA ILE A 806 15.82 25.93 27.42
C ILE A 806 16.26 25.81 25.95
N PRO A 807 17.36 25.10 25.66
CA PRO A 807 17.68 24.71 24.29
C PRO A 807 16.61 23.74 23.78
N ILE A 808 16.13 23.94 22.56
CA ILE A 808 15.20 23.02 21.88
C ILE A 808 15.90 21.70 21.57
N GLY A 809 17.20 21.79 21.27
CA GLY A 809 18.02 20.65 20.85
C GLY A 809 18.22 20.60 19.34
N PHE A 810 17.41 21.34 18.56
CA PHE A 810 17.47 21.49 17.11
C PHE A 810 16.93 22.86 16.67
N SER A 811 17.06 23.19 15.38
CA SER A 811 16.41 24.36 14.78
C SER A 811 14.96 24.02 14.50
N PHE A 812 14.04 24.75 15.12
CA PHE A 812 12.59 24.60 14.95
C PHE A 812 12.04 25.83 14.25
N THR A 813 11.33 25.65 13.15
CA THR A 813 10.70 26.77 12.43
C THR A 813 9.32 27.02 13.00
N PHE A 814 9.05 28.26 13.40
CA PHE A 814 7.74 28.67 13.90
C PHE A 814 7.34 29.98 13.21
N TYR A 815 6.22 29.98 12.49
CA TYR A 815 5.79 31.09 11.63
C TYR A 815 6.94 31.59 10.72
N ASN A 816 7.55 30.66 9.98
CA ASN A 816 8.67 30.90 9.06
C ASN A 816 9.94 31.50 9.71
N GLN A 817 10.03 31.53 11.04
CA GLN A 817 11.21 31.98 11.76
C GLN A 817 11.91 30.81 12.47
N PRO A 818 13.23 30.62 12.30
CA PRO A 818 13.96 29.56 12.96
C PRO A 818 14.32 29.93 14.41
N PHE A 819 14.05 29.02 15.33
CA PHE A 819 14.37 29.13 16.75
C PHE A 819 15.19 27.93 17.22
N VAL A 820 16.15 28.17 18.11
CA VAL A 820 16.98 27.11 18.73
C VAL A 820 16.83 27.03 20.25
N ASN A 821 16.13 28.01 20.82
CA ASN A 821 15.77 28.07 22.23
C ASN A 821 14.29 28.39 22.34
N ILE A 822 13.67 27.89 23.41
CA ILE A 822 12.27 28.19 23.74
C ILE A 822 12.17 28.44 25.24
N GLY A 823 11.38 29.42 25.65
CA GLY A 823 11.00 29.64 27.04
C GLY A 823 9.90 28.68 27.46
N VAL A 824 10.01 28.07 28.63
CA VAL A 824 8.98 27.21 29.23
C VAL A 824 8.49 27.88 30.51
N SER A 825 7.17 28.03 30.65
CA SER A 825 6.50 28.63 31.80
C SER A 825 5.94 27.56 32.77
N SER A 826 5.88 27.88 34.06
CA SER A 826 5.10 27.11 35.04
C SER A 826 3.61 27.09 34.72
N ASN A 827 3.12 28.14 34.06
CA ASN A 827 1.72 28.38 33.70
C ASN A 827 1.26 27.60 32.45
N GLY A 828 2.01 26.57 32.02
CA GLY A 828 1.53 25.60 31.01
C GLY A 828 1.66 26.00 29.54
N TYR A 829 2.44 27.06 29.25
CA TYR A 829 2.81 27.45 27.89
C TYR A 829 4.33 27.52 27.69
N MET A 830 4.71 27.60 26.42
CA MET A 830 6.06 27.90 25.97
C MET A 830 6.04 29.12 25.07
N SER A 831 7.09 29.93 25.05
CA SER A 831 7.16 31.12 24.19
C SER A 831 8.56 31.33 23.62
N PHE A 832 8.62 31.84 22.39
CA PHE A 832 9.84 32.34 21.76
C PHE A 832 10.15 33.80 22.15
N GLY A 833 9.23 34.46 22.84
CA GLY A 833 9.39 35.76 23.47
C GLY A 833 10.05 35.70 24.84
N THR A 834 10.00 36.81 25.57
CA THR A 834 10.66 36.96 26.88
C THR A 834 9.72 36.84 28.07
N ASP A 835 8.41 36.91 27.85
CA ASP A 835 7.40 36.89 28.90
C ASP A 835 6.99 35.44 29.17
N LEU A 836 7.32 34.95 30.37
CA LEU A 836 7.15 33.54 30.75
C LEU A 836 6.53 33.37 32.15
N ASP A 837 6.13 34.47 32.80
CA ASP A 837 5.54 34.52 34.14
C ASP A 837 4.05 34.92 34.12
N ASP A 838 3.44 35.01 32.94
CA ASP A 838 2.02 35.41 32.84
C ASP A 838 1.07 34.27 33.23
N ALA A 839 0.25 34.51 34.26
CA ALA A 839 -0.81 33.61 34.72
C ALA A 839 -2.18 33.93 34.08
N SER A 840 -2.33 35.08 33.43
CA SER A 840 -3.60 35.54 32.88
C SER A 840 -3.75 35.09 31.43
N ASN A 841 -4.37 33.94 31.20
CA ASN A 841 -4.61 33.43 29.86
C ASN A 841 -5.54 34.33 29.04
N ASP A 842 -5.26 34.43 27.74
CA ASP A 842 -5.97 35.29 26.80
C ASP A 842 -6.47 34.55 25.55
N THR A 843 -7.30 35.19 24.75
CA THR A 843 -7.78 34.63 23.47
C THR A 843 -6.69 34.64 22.41
N ILE A 844 -6.69 33.65 21.52
CA ILE A 844 -5.79 33.59 20.36
C ILE A 844 -6.55 33.97 19.08
N PRO A 845 -6.00 34.81 18.18
CA PRO A 845 -4.83 35.66 18.37
C PRO A 845 -5.15 36.98 19.11
N ASN A 846 -4.16 37.60 19.76
CA ASN A 846 -4.28 38.83 20.54
C ASN A 846 -2.97 39.65 20.60
N SER A 847 -2.70 40.40 19.54
CA SER A 847 -1.63 41.41 19.42
C SER A 847 -1.60 42.56 20.45
N THR A 848 -2.50 42.59 21.45
CA THR A 848 -2.55 43.67 22.46
C THR A 848 -2.11 43.24 23.85
N ARG A 849 -1.86 41.95 24.05
CA ARG A 849 -1.44 41.38 25.33
C ARG A 849 -0.32 40.38 25.08
N THR A 850 0.64 40.36 25.98
CA THR A 850 1.73 39.38 26.02
C THR A 850 1.29 38.17 26.85
N PRO A 851 1.92 36.99 26.72
CA PRO A 851 3.04 36.66 25.84
C PRO A 851 2.61 36.54 24.37
N ASP A 852 3.45 36.98 23.44
CA ASP A 852 3.33 36.70 22.00
C ASP A 852 4.25 35.51 21.62
N GLY A 853 4.06 34.95 20.41
CA GLY A 853 4.97 33.92 19.88
C GLY A 853 4.99 32.66 20.72
N PHE A 854 3.81 32.19 21.14
CA PHE A 854 3.68 31.12 22.13
C PHE A 854 3.03 29.85 21.58
N ILE A 855 3.31 28.76 22.29
CA ILE A 855 2.74 27.42 22.14
C ILE A 855 2.12 27.06 23.49
N ALA A 856 0.80 26.98 23.55
CA ALA A 856 0.03 26.71 24.76
C ALA A 856 -0.70 25.36 24.64
N PRO A 857 -0.10 24.25 25.08
CA PRO A 857 -0.85 22.99 25.22
C PRO A 857 -1.97 23.12 26.27
N LEU A 858 -1.76 23.91 27.32
CA LEU A 858 -2.78 24.31 28.30
C LEU A 858 -2.26 25.49 29.13
N TRP A 859 -2.60 26.72 28.75
CA TRP A 859 -2.21 27.93 29.50
C TRP A 859 -3.28 28.34 30.52
N ASP A 860 -2.87 28.44 31.77
CA ASP A 860 -3.64 28.93 32.92
C ASP A 860 -2.70 29.30 34.08
N ASP A 861 -3.22 29.83 35.19
CA ASP A 861 -2.52 30.12 36.45
C ASP A 861 -2.12 28.81 37.17
N LEU A 862 -1.08 28.13 36.68
CA LEU A 862 -0.64 26.81 37.16
C LEU A 862 0.59 26.90 38.07
N SER A 863 0.53 26.17 39.19
CA SER A 863 1.61 26.15 40.17
C SER A 863 2.36 24.82 40.20
N ALA A 864 3.69 24.89 40.15
CA ALA A 864 4.58 23.75 40.36
C ALA A 864 5.16 23.72 41.79
N ARG A 865 4.59 24.45 42.77
CA ARG A 865 5.12 24.56 44.14
C ARG A 865 4.89 23.32 45.00
N ASP A 866 3.92 22.50 44.63
CA ASP A 866 3.64 21.25 45.33
C ASP A 866 4.73 20.20 45.12
N ALA A 867 5.06 19.46 46.18
CA ALA A 867 6.14 18.46 46.15
C ALA A 867 5.87 17.27 45.20
N PHE A 868 4.63 17.10 44.73
CA PHE A 868 4.25 16.08 43.75
C PHE A 868 4.23 16.58 42.30
N ALA A 869 4.32 17.91 42.09
CA ALA A 869 4.32 18.54 40.79
C ALA A 869 5.75 18.62 40.22
N GLY A 870 5.89 18.65 38.90
CA GLY A 870 7.18 18.87 38.25
C GLY A 870 7.06 19.09 36.76
N ILE A 871 8.02 19.82 36.19
CA ILE A 871 8.07 20.13 34.76
C ILE A 871 9.33 19.48 34.20
N TYR A 872 9.17 18.61 33.21
CA TYR A 872 10.25 17.79 32.67
C TYR A 872 10.46 18.12 31.20
N ARG A 873 11.71 17.98 30.74
CA ARG A 873 12.03 17.98 29.31
C ARG A 873 12.80 16.75 28.92
N GLU A 874 12.57 16.27 27.71
CA GLU A 874 13.36 15.22 27.09
C GLU A 874 13.51 15.52 25.60
N VAL A 875 14.73 15.45 25.08
CA VAL A 875 14.95 15.43 23.63
C VAL A 875 15.13 13.97 23.24
N ARG A 876 14.19 13.44 22.45
CA ARG A 876 14.21 12.06 21.93
C ARG A 876 14.62 12.05 20.47
N GLY A 877 15.00 10.88 19.99
CA GLY A 877 15.46 10.70 18.61
C GLY A 877 16.87 11.22 18.38
N VAL A 878 17.26 11.23 17.11
CA VAL A 878 18.51 11.77 16.60
C VAL A 878 18.13 12.70 15.45
N ALA A 879 18.93 13.74 15.14
CA ALA A 879 18.62 14.60 14.00
C ALA A 879 18.46 13.77 12.70
N PRO A 880 17.85 14.32 11.65
CA PRO A 880 16.97 15.48 11.68
C PRO A 880 15.55 15.15 12.22
N ASP A 881 15.36 14.02 12.92
CA ASP A 881 14.06 13.55 13.43
C ASP A 881 13.96 13.62 14.97
N ARG A 882 14.63 14.60 15.60
CA ARG A 882 14.52 14.79 17.05
C ARG A 882 13.13 15.29 17.43
N GLN A 883 12.74 14.96 18.65
CA GLN A 883 11.52 15.47 19.26
C GLN A 883 11.89 16.13 20.58
N LEU A 884 11.48 17.39 20.77
CA LEU A 884 11.49 18.00 22.10
C LEU A 884 10.14 17.72 22.76
N ILE A 885 10.15 17.01 23.88
CA ILE A 885 8.98 16.77 24.71
C ILE A 885 9.11 17.62 25.97
N VAL A 886 8.10 18.44 26.25
CA VAL A 886 7.96 19.18 27.50
C VAL A 886 6.69 18.73 28.20
N GLN A 887 6.82 18.14 29.39
CA GLN A 887 5.71 17.60 30.18
C GLN A 887 5.52 18.42 31.45
N TRP A 888 4.29 18.92 31.65
CA TRP A 888 3.82 19.44 32.93
C TRP A 888 3.15 18.28 33.66
N ASN A 889 3.78 17.81 34.74
CA ASN A 889 3.35 16.62 35.46
C ASN A 889 2.76 16.98 36.82
N LYS A 890 1.44 16.78 36.95
CA LYS A 890 0.64 16.95 38.18
C LYS A 890 0.66 18.38 38.73
N LEU A 891 0.50 19.39 37.86
CA LEU A 891 0.35 20.78 38.28
C LEU A 891 -1.13 21.12 38.54
N PRO A 892 -1.53 21.54 39.75
CA PRO A 892 -2.83 22.17 39.96
C PRO A 892 -2.83 23.64 39.50
N GLN A 893 -4.01 24.23 39.37
CA GLN A 893 -4.14 25.69 39.37
C GLN A 893 -3.60 26.25 40.71
N ALA A 894 -3.04 27.46 40.72
CA ALA A 894 -2.46 28.09 41.91
C ALA A 894 -3.48 28.21 43.06
N ALA A 895 -4.76 28.38 42.73
CA ALA A 895 -5.86 28.39 43.71
C ALA A 895 -6.11 27.02 44.40
N ASP A 896 -5.63 25.93 43.80
CA ASP A 896 -5.84 24.54 44.22
C ASP A 896 -4.55 23.85 44.72
N GLU A 897 -3.51 24.61 45.04
CA GLU A 897 -2.28 24.08 45.67
C GLU A 897 -2.60 23.14 46.86
N GLY A 898 -1.93 21.99 46.88
CA GLY A 898 -2.12 20.92 47.85
C GLY A 898 -3.22 19.91 47.48
N ASN A 899 -3.97 20.12 46.38
CA ASN A 899 -5.04 19.24 45.93
C ASN A 899 -4.63 18.40 44.71
N LEU A 900 -4.12 17.19 44.94
CA LEU A 900 -3.72 16.25 43.88
C LEU A 900 -4.86 15.87 42.91
N ASN A 901 -6.13 15.97 43.31
CA ASN A 901 -7.26 15.65 42.44
C ASN A 901 -7.58 16.77 41.43
N ALA A 902 -7.09 17.98 41.68
CA ALA A 902 -7.17 19.12 40.76
C ALA A 902 -5.91 19.24 39.88
N ALA A 903 -4.94 18.33 40.04
CA ALA A 903 -3.70 18.35 39.29
C ALA A 903 -3.92 17.90 37.83
N MET A 904 -3.22 18.53 36.91
CA MET A 904 -3.26 18.27 35.48
C MET A 904 -1.92 17.71 35.00
N THR A 905 -1.96 16.82 34.01
CA THR A 905 -0.78 16.22 33.38
C THR A 905 -0.96 16.21 31.87
N PHE A 906 -0.10 16.97 31.18
CA PHE A 906 -0.13 17.20 29.75
C PHE A 906 1.27 17.47 29.20
N GLU A 907 1.44 17.40 27.89
CA GLU A 907 2.71 17.63 27.21
C GLU A 907 2.55 18.34 25.86
N ALA A 908 3.61 19.02 25.46
CA ALA A 908 3.80 19.48 24.09
C ALA A 908 5.04 18.81 23.47
N ILE A 909 4.91 18.44 22.20
CA ILE A 909 5.94 17.76 21.41
C ILE A 909 6.23 18.65 20.18
N LEU A 910 7.50 19.01 19.99
CA LEU A 910 7.99 19.68 18.80
C LEU A 910 8.80 18.69 17.97
N TYR A 911 8.53 18.59 16.68
CA TYR A 911 9.22 17.67 15.76
C TYR A 911 10.24 18.42 14.91
N GLU A 912 11.48 17.94 14.86
CA GLU A 912 12.55 18.53 14.02
C GLU A 912 12.31 18.29 12.52
N SER A 913 11.67 17.17 12.18
CA SER A 913 11.52 16.68 10.82
C SER A 913 10.66 17.58 9.92
N ASP A 914 9.64 18.21 10.51
CA ASP A 914 8.61 18.97 9.79
C ASP A 914 8.17 20.24 10.55
N SER A 915 8.78 20.54 11.70
CA SER A 915 8.35 21.61 12.61
C SER A 915 6.89 21.50 13.07
N SER A 916 6.29 20.30 13.00
CA SER A 916 4.95 20.07 13.53
C SER A 916 4.92 20.17 15.06
N ILE A 917 3.74 20.52 15.59
CA ILE A 917 3.49 20.73 17.01
C ILE A 917 2.38 19.79 17.43
N GLU A 918 2.54 19.11 18.56
CA GLU A 918 1.53 18.18 19.05
C GLU A 918 1.29 18.31 20.56
N PHE A 919 0.02 18.24 20.98
CA PHE A 919 -0.39 18.27 22.38
C PHE A 919 -1.01 16.94 22.80
N ARG A 920 -0.64 16.42 23.98
CA ARG A 920 -1.24 15.21 24.56
C ARG A 920 -1.64 15.42 26.02
N TYR A 921 -2.67 14.70 26.45
CA TYR A 921 -3.27 14.85 27.78
C TYR A 921 -3.41 13.49 28.49
N LEU A 922 -2.89 13.39 29.71
CA LEU A 922 -3.03 12.22 30.57
C LEU A 922 -4.09 12.44 31.67
N GLN A 923 -4.13 13.65 32.23
CA GLN A 923 -5.05 14.01 33.31
C GLN A 923 -5.45 15.48 33.17
N LEU A 924 -6.76 15.76 33.17
CA LEU A 924 -7.32 17.11 33.13
C LEU A 924 -8.23 17.33 34.35
N ALA A 925 -8.22 18.55 34.89
CA ALA A 925 -9.12 18.95 35.96
C ALA A 925 -10.52 19.27 35.38
N THR A 926 -11.49 19.58 36.24
CA THR A 926 -12.76 20.14 35.75
C THR A 926 -12.59 21.66 35.64
N PRO A 927 -12.76 22.26 34.46
CA PRO A 927 -12.56 23.69 34.29
C PRO A 927 -13.62 24.49 35.05
N SER A 928 -13.21 25.62 35.62
CA SER A 928 -14.08 26.50 36.39
C SER A 928 -15.05 27.31 35.49
N SER A 929 -14.67 27.49 34.22
CA SER A 929 -15.46 28.18 33.19
C SER A 929 -15.17 27.66 31.77
N PRO A 930 -15.96 28.06 30.75
CA PRO A 930 -15.70 27.68 29.35
C PRO A 930 -14.46 28.32 28.71
N THR A 931 -13.84 29.29 29.41
CA THR A 931 -12.63 30.02 28.99
C THR A 931 -11.57 29.96 30.08
N ASP A 932 -11.57 28.88 30.87
CA ASP A 932 -10.65 28.69 31.99
C ASP A 932 -9.23 28.52 31.46
N TRP A 933 -9.07 27.82 30.35
CA TRP A 933 -7.77 27.53 29.74
C TRP A 933 -7.67 28.08 28.32
N THR A 934 -6.48 28.51 27.95
CA THR A 934 -6.14 28.83 26.57
C THR A 934 -5.29 27.70 25.97
N ILE A 935 -5.71 27.19 24.82
CA ILE A 935 -5.00 26.12 24.10
C ILE A 935 -4.80 26.55 22.65
N GLY A 936 -3.58 26.43 22.14
CA GLY A 936 -3.27 26.78 20.76
C GLY A 936 -1.86 27.31 20.55
N ILE A 937 -1.67 28.01 19.43
CA ILE A 937 -0.42 28.70 19.10
C ILE A 937 -0.69 30.11 18.62
N GLU A 938 0.26 31.01 18.81
CA GLU A 938 0.19 32.39 18.34
C GLU A 938 1.53 32.82 17.73
N SER A 939 1.44 33.61 16.65
CA SER A 939 2.57 34.20 15.94
C SER A 939 3.40 35.15 16.81
N PRO A 940 4.69 35.34 16.51
CA PRO A 940 5.56 36.26 17.25
C PRO A 940 5.12 37.73 17.29
N ASP A 941 4.21 38.16 16.41
CA ASP A 941 3.65 39.51 16.39
C ASP A 941 2.22 39.59 16.96
N GLY A 942 1.66 38.45 17.42
CA GLY A 942 0.34 38.34 18.01
C GLY A 942 -0.82 38.54 17.04
N VAL A 943 -0.56 38.62 15.73
CA VAL A 943 -1.59 38.94 14.71
C VAL A 943 -2.29 37.67 14.20
N GLU A 944 -1.56 36.56 14.15
CA GLU A 944 -2.02 35.26 13.67
C GLU A 944 -1.97 34.21 14.78
N GLY A 945 -2.87 33.23 14.75
CA GLY A 945 -2.94 32.19 15.78
C GLY A 945 -4.06 31.19 15.53
N VAL A 946 -3.91 30.00 16.10
CA VAL A 946 -4.89 28.90 16.02
C VAL A 946 -5.20 28.43 17.44
N ALA A 947 -6.49 28.42 17.80
CA ALA A 947 -6.95 27.97 19.12
C ALA A 947 -7.64 26.60 19.04
N ILE A 948 -7.50 25.78 20.09
CA ILE A 948 -8.30 24.57 20.29
C ILE A 948 -9.36 24.87 21.34
N ALA A 949 -10.62 24.51 21.05
CA ALA A 949 -11.70 24.66 22.01
C ALA A 949 -11.46 23.78 23.24
N GLN A 950 -11.55 24.33 24.45
CA GLN A 950 -11.40 23.60 25.71
C GLN A 950 -12.31 22.35 25.80
N SER A 951 -13.50 22.41 25.19
CA SER A 951 -14.46 21.28 25.14
C SER A 951 -14.02 20.14 24.23
N ALA A 952 -13.06 20.35 23.32
CA ALA A 952 -12.55 19.33 22.42
C ALA A 952 -11.49 18.44 23.10
N LEU A 953 -10.88 18.89 24.20
CA LEU A 953 -9.81 18.16 24.87
C LEU A 953 -10.32 16.85 25.48
N GLN A 954 -9.63 15.74 25.19
CA GLN A 954 -9.91 14.43 25.76
C GLN A 954 -8.60 13.71 26.10
N VAL A 955 -8.61 12.97 27.21
CA VAL A 955 -7.51 12.07 27.58
C VAL A 955 -7.39 10.96 26.53
N GLY A 956 -6.17 10.72 26.04
CA GLY A 956 -5.89 9.71 25.01
C GLY A 956 -6.01 10.19 23.56
N LEU A 957 -6.30 11.47 23.34
CA LEU A 957 -6.15 12.12 22.03
C LEU A 957 -4.85 12.94 21.97
N ALA A 958 -4.21 12.91 20.81
CA ALA A 958 -3.22 13.90 20.38
C ALA A 958 -3.88 14.93 19.46
N TRP A 959 -3.52 16.19 19.68
CA TRP A 959 -3.89 17.29 18.79
C TRP A 959 -2.62 17.73 18.06
N ARG A 960 -2.54 17.44 16.76
CA ARG A 960 -1.35 17.75 15.95
C ARG A 960 -1.66 18.87 14.96
N LEU A 961 -0.80 19.87 14.94
CA LEU A 961 -0.71 20.90 13.91
C LEU A 961 0.44 20.51 12.99
N GLU A 962 0.09 20.10 11.78
CA GLU A 962 1.06 19.91 10.70
C GLU A 962 1.37 21.30 10.12
N GLN A 963 2.62 21.73 10.17
CA GLN A 963 3.00 22.96 9.48
C GLN A 963 3.15 22.66 7.99
N PRO A 964 2.55 23.45 7.08
CA PRO A 964 2.63 23.15 5.66
C PRO A 964 4.05 23.40 5.17
N LEU A 965 4.63 22.40 4.50
CA LEU A 965 5.56 22.63 3.40
C LEU A 965 4.75 22.79 2.11
N SER A 966 4.03 23.90 2.00
CA SER A 966 3.70 24.50 0.72
C SER A 966 3.98 25.98 0.84
N GLU A 967 5.10 26.42 0.26
CA GLU A 967 5.33 27.84 0.07
C GLU A 967 4.26 28.38 -0.87
N ASP A 968 3.68 29.53 -0.52
CA ASP A 968 2.70 30.21 -1.34
C ASP A 968 3.34 30.54 -2.69
N PRO A 969 2.86 29.97 -3.81
CA PRO A 969 3.40 30.27 -5.13
C PRO A 969 3.26 31.75 -5.52
N CYS A 970 2.51 32.54 -4.75
CA CYS A 970 2.34 33.99 -4.92
C CYS A 970 3.28 34.85 -4.08
N GLU A 971 3.99 34.32 -3.09
CA GLU A 971 5.05 35.06 -2.38
C GLU A 971 6.39 35.01 -3.14
N ASP A 972 6.64 33.95 -3.90
CA ASP A 972 7.90 33.72 -4.65
C ASP A 972 7.88 34.25 -6.09
N ALA A 973 6.77 34.86 -6.54
CA ALA A 973 6.75 35.66 -7.75
C ALA A 973 7.45 37.01 -7.51
N GLN A 974 8.74 37.00 -7.15
CA GLN A 974 9.58 38.17 -7.32
C GLN A 974 9.65 38.49 -8.82
N PRO A 975 9.48 39.76 -9.23
CA PRO A 975 9.56 40.15 -10.62
C PRO A 975 10.95 39.80 -11.16
N CYS A 976 11.02 38.94 -12.16
CA CYS A 976 12.25 38.75 -12.91
C CYS A 976 12.54 40.02 -13.71
N GLU A 977 13.71 40.63 -13.52
CA GLU A 977 14.13 41.83 -14.25
C GLU A 977 14.57 41.55 -15.72
N ASP A 978 13.96 40.55 -16.35
CA ASP A 978 14.10 40.20 -17.76
C ASP A 978 13.16 41.07 -18.61
N ILE A 979 13.71 42.14 -19.17
CA ILE A 979 12.96 43.17 -19.91
C ILE A 979 12.64 42.69 -21.33
N ASP A 980 13.49 41.82 -21.90
CA ASP A 980 13.36 41.35 -23.27
C ASP A 980 12.69 39.97 -23.44
N GLY A 981 12.48 39.26 -22.32
CA GLY A 981 11.71 38.03 -22.20
C GLY A 981 12.42 36.80 -22.75
N ASN A 982 13.76 36.79 -22.71
CA ASN A 982 14.58 35.70 -23.25
C ASN A 982 14.89 34.59 -22.23
N GLY A 983 14.43 34.74 -20.98
CA GLY A 983 14.61 33.79 -19.88
C GLY A 983 15.91 33.99 -19.10
N PHE A 984 16.63 35.10 -19.30
CA PHE A 984 17.85 35.43 -18.57
C PHE A 984 17.95 36.93 -18.34
N VAL A 985 18.34 37.35 -17.14
CA VAL A 985 18.73 38.76 -16.89
C VAL A 985 20.17 38.94 -17.35
N ASP A 986 20.37 39.53 -18.52
CA ASP A 986 21.70 39.64 -19.12
C ASP A 986 22.03 41.04 -19.67
N LEU A 987 23.09 41.11 -20.48
CA LEU A 987 23.60 42.37 -21.01
C LEU A 987 22.56 43.07 -21.92
N ALA A 988 21.60 42.32 -22.48
CA ALA A 988 20.49 42.83 -23.27
C ALA A 988 19.47 43.57 -22.40
N ASP A 989 19.13 43.05 -21.21
CA ASP A 989 18.24 43.72 -20.25
C ASP A 989 18.88 44.95 -19.65
N LEU A 990 20.18 44.86 -19.34
CA LEU A 990 20.94 46.03 -18.91
C LEU A 990 20.96 47.12 -19.98
N ALA A 991 21.10 46.74 -21.26
CA ALA A 991 20.99 47.69 -22.36
C ALA A 991 19.56 48.23 -22.51
N ALA A 992 18.54 47.40 -22.25
CA ALA A 992 17.14 47.77 -22.35
C ALA A 992 16.72 48.77 -21.26
N ILE A 993 17.14 48.59 -20.01
CA ILE A 993 16.87 49.55 -18.93
C ILE A 993 17.62 50.85 -19.15
N LEU A 994 18.88 50.80 -19.57
CA LEU A 994 19.68 52.01 -19.83
C LEU A 994 19.14 52.84 -20.99
N ALA A 995 18.48 52.21 -21.97
CA ALA A 995 17.80 52.91 -23.06
C ALA A 995 16.56 53.70 -22.62
N ARG A 996 15.99 53.38 -21.45
CA ARG A 996 14.75 53.95 -20.90
C ARG A 996 14.97 54.72 -19.60
N PHE A 997 16.21 54.73 -19.11
CA PHE A 997 16.61 55.34 -17.86
C PHE A 997 16.29 56.84 -17.84
N GLY A 998 15.57 57.26 -16.80
CA GLY A 998 15.08 58.63 -16.61
C GLY A 998 13.74 58.94 -17.28
N SER A 999 13.07 57.94 -17.87
CA SER A 999 11.69 58.06 -18.34
C SER A 999 10.69 57.88 -17.20
N ARG A 1000 9.47 58.42 -17.36
CA ARG A 1000 8.37 58.31 -16.39
C ARG A 1000 7.07 57.93 -17.07
N GLU A 1001 6.13 57.41 -16.29
CA GLU A 1001 4.84 56.99 -16.80
C GLU A 1001 4.15 58.10 -17.62
N GLY A 1002 3.81 57.79 -18.88
CA GLY A 1002 3.24 58.71 -19.86
C GLY A 1002 4.24 59.33 -20.86
N ASP A 1003 5.55 59.15 -20.68
CA ASP A 1003 6.54 59.54 -21.69
C ASP A 1003 6.61 58.51 -22.84
N PRO A 1004 6.88 58.91 -24.10
CA PRO A 1004 6.90 57.99 -25.23
C PRO A 1004 7.98 56.89 -25.18
N GLN A 1005 8.96 57.04 -24.29
CA GLN A 1005 10.07 56.10 -24.10
C GLN A 1005 9.94 55.29 -22.80
N TYR A 1006 8.85 55.49 -22.05
CA TYR A 1006 8.57 54.73 -20.84
C TYR A 1006 8.12 53.32 -21.19
N ASP A 1007 8.66 52.34 -20.47
CA ASP A 1007 8.32 50.93 -20.57
C ASP A 1007 8.06 50.45 -19.15
N ALA A 1008 6.83 50.02 -18.87
CA ALA A 1008 6.44 49.56 -17.54
C ALA A 1008 7.24 48.33 -17.09
N ARG A 1009 7.85 47.59 -18.04
CA ARG A 1009 8.72 46.44 -17.76
C ARG A 1009 10.12 46.85 -17.28
N ALA A 1010 10.47 48.13 -17.32
CA ALA A 1010 11.74 48.65 -16.82
C ALA A 1010 11.58 49.44 -15.50
N ASP A 1011 10.36 49.54 -14.98
CA ASP A 1011 10.01 50.16 -13.69
C ASP A 1011 9.60 49.03 -12.71
N PHE A 1012 10.61 48.37 -12.13
CA PHE A 1012 10.46 47.13 -11.37
C PHE A 1012 9.87 47.34 -9.99
N ASN A 1013 10.09 48.51 -9.41
CA ASN A 1013 9.51 48.87 -8.11
C ASN A 1013 8.15 49.56 -8.25
N HIS A 1014 7.66 49.74 -9.49
CA HIS A 1014 6.38 50.37 -9.84
C HIS A 1014 6.19 51.77 -9.23
N ASP A 1015 7.27 52.54 -9.12
CA ASP A 1015 7.21 53.90 -8.57
C ASP A 1015 6.83 54.97 -9.62
N GLY A 1016 6.68 54.56 -10.88
CA GLY A 1016 6.30 55.39 -12.02
C GLY A 1016 7.50 56.03 -12.74
N PHE A 1017 8.73 55.70 -12.35
CA PHE A 1017 9.97 56.24 -12.91
C PHE A 1017 11.02 55.15 -13.12
N VAL A 1018 11.50 54.98 -14.37
CA VAL A 1018 12.66 54.11 -14.63
C VAL A 1018 13.93 54.82 -14.16
N ASN A 1019 14.46 54.42 -13.01
CA ASN A 1019 15.51 55.14 -12.32
C ASN A 1019 16.58 54.22 -11.69
N LEU A 1020 17.39 54.79 -10.79
CA LEU A 1020 18.51 54.06 -10.19
C LEU A 1020 18.03 52.89 -9.31
N ALA A 1021 16.82 52.96 -8.75
CA ALA A 1021 16.22 51.87 -7.99
C ALA A 1021 15.96 50.65 -8.89
N ASP A 1022 15.43 50.87 -10.09
CA ASP A 1022 15.16 49.79 -11.06
C ASP A 1022 16.43 49.20 -11.64
N LEU A 1023 17.42 50.06 -11.94
CA LEU A 1023 18.74 49.58 -12.36
C LEU A 1023 19.44 48.80 -11.25
N ALA A 1024 19.22 49.16 -9.98
CA ALA A 1024 19.76 48.40 -8.85
C ALA A 1024 19.06 47.04 -8.71
N GLY A 1025 17.75 46.95 -8.95
CA GLY A 1025 17.00 45.69 -9.03
C GLY A 1025 17.57 44.76 -10.10
N LEU A 1026 17.70 45.26 -11.33
CA LEU A 1026 18.26 44.49 -12.45
C LEU A 1026 19.69 44.02 -12.21
N LEU A 1027 20.55 44.88 -11.64
CA LEU A 1027 21.93 44.50 -11.34
C LEU A 1027 22.05 43.50 -10.19
N ALA A 1028 21.07 43.46 -9.28
CA ALA A 1028 21.04 42.47 -8.20
C ALA A 1028 20.80 41.05 -8.73
N HIS A 1029 20.12 40.92 -9.87
CA HIS A 1029 19.78 39.64 -10.50
C HIS A 1029 20.52 39.39 -11.83
N PHE A 1030 21.59 40.14 -12.11
CA PHE A 1030 22.35 40.00 -13.35
C PHE A 1030 23.04 38.63 -13.47
N GLY A 1031 22.74 37.89 -14.53
CA GLY A 1031 23.22 36.53 -14.81
C GLY A 1031 22.34 35.42 -14.24
N VAL A 1032 21.15 35.75 -13.71
CA VAL A 1032 20.16 34.77 -13.22
C VAL A 1032 19.27 34.32 -14.38
N ALA A 1033 18.95 33.03 -14.43
CA ALA A 1033 17.97 32.46 -15.35
C ALA A 1033 16.55 32.64 -14.77
N CYS A 1034 15.62 33.11 -15.59
CA CYS A 1034 14.24 33.35 -15.22
C CYS A 1034 13.37 32.23 -15.82
N PRO A 1035 12.52 31.55 -15.02
CA PRO A 1035 11.69 30.44 -15.50
C PRO A 1035 10.63 30.86 -16.53
#